data_AF-A0A3D5S0Y7-F1
#
_entry.id   AF-A0A3D5S0Y7-F1
#
_cell.length_a   1.000
_cell.length_b   1.000
_cell.length_c   1.000
_cell.angle_alpha   90.00
_cell.angle_beta   90.00
_cell.angle_gamma   90.00
#
_symmetry.space_group_name_H-M   'P 1'
#
loop_
_entity.id
_entity.type
_entity.pdbx_description
1 polymer ?
#
loop_
_entity_poly.entity_id
_entity_poly.type
_entity_poly.pdbx_seq_one_letter_code
_entity_poly.pdbx_strand_id
1 'polypeptide(L)'
;ITEDSKHNTWVANNRRIATLSIGSSKIETYNPTEQFQRDLQSIGDISSILIDNQNQLWIGGRFGLIMSNTSNRKHTLFTYNPSDPNSLPNSLITSIILDKQNMVWVGTDDGIAKYIGNNQFEIHQHNPNVKSSISSSISLTLDVDDQNRLWLGTRNGGASYYDPSKFSFDTYEAQGNNSDGLNSNQVTGFDEDQYGNIYVSTDGGGLNYMNVKNGTFQHFVFDPKNRNSIGGNKVLSVLVDKNQQVWTGMWNGGVSRYNPQTGLFRRYRHSDSNPNSLIGDNIFTVYQDRQDRVLIGNWNNGFGVYQPSTDNFKNILFNPEDPKSIPNGTIALFAEDKAGNLWIGSDRDGLAKLNQNFKTVKLFRVGDGSGLPANGILELFIDSKDQVWVGTNGMGFCILNKETYQFKTYTTADGLANNTVHNILEDDQGIYWITTNRGMSRFDHASEAFTNFYRQDGLQDNQFMTRSALKTSTGKLLFGGVGGFNMFDPSKMKTNTIAPKVFVTSMSLYNEKLLPGPGSPLSESTTFTKDIILDYDQNVFTFEYIGLSFQNASKNQYKYMLEGLHDDWIDNGTERKVSFMNLEPGHYTLKINASNNDGVWSDQPAILNITINPPFWATWWFRSLSALIIAFFIYWIYKNRSEKIKEQKRILQERVREATDQVKSQNDVLQEQSAKLSEAIAETNFIVKEAVNSGNYQARIEIQNKEGEWKNLGESVNQLFESILEPFQEINKIVDHLSIGDLTQRYDAEAKGDVERLANNLNHAIDNLSSLLTEVTNQVLVIKSSSTDMLMTSEEMNVSTGEIATSISEMNRGSQDQLVKVDQASALIEAVMKFAASMRDQAVSIHDAAKQGVDESNEGMNSISRLDDSMQEILNYSEQTNRSIESLSKSSQDITSVLRIIKEIAAQTNLLALNAAIEAAQAGDAGRGFSVVAEEIRKLAEDSKRSVGDIEELISTVQKETSETANLVVSMGNKIKDGGAATKTSLRAFQSISTKYGDTLNQSDQILKATEQQSEDVSNIVDLMNSIVVIAEETAAGTEQVASSSAELAVGMESYIQKNRDVTAITDELTEKVNQFKLSS
;
A
#
# COMPACT_ATOMS: atom_id res chain seq x y z
N ILE A 1 -5.03 -22.21 -38.11
CA ILE A 1 -4.83 -21.51 -39.40
C ILE A 1 -3.76 -20.45 -39.15
N THR A 2 -2.86 -20.20 -40.09
CA THR A 2 -1.84 -19.13 -40.00
C THR A 2 -1.60 -18.56 -41.40
N GLU A 3 -0.81 -17.49 -41.52
CA GLU A 3 -0.51 -16.82 -42.79
C GLU A 3 1.01 -16.69 -42.93
N ASP A 4 1.54 -16.90 -44.15
CA ASP A 4 2.96 -16.71 -44.43
C ASP A 4 3.28 -15.31 -44.98
N SER A 5 4.58 -15.01 -45.12
CA SER A 5 5.07 -13.74 -45.67
C SER A 5 4.63 -13.42 -47.11
N LYS A 6 4.02 -14.38 -47.82
CA LYS A 6 3.48 -14.23 -49.17
C LYS A 6 1.96 -14.15 -49.18
N HIS A 7 1.33 -13.97 -48.02
CA HIS A 7 -0.12 -13.95 -47.84
C HIS A 7 -0.82 -15.25 -48.25
N ASN A 8 -0.14 -16.40 -48.15
CA ASN A 8 -0.81 -17.69 -48.25
C ASN A 8 -1.37 -18.07 -46.88
N THR A 9 -2.63 -18.46 -46.85
CA THR A 9 -3.28 -19.02 -45.66
C THR A 9 -2.94 -20.50 -45.53
N TRP A 10 -2.28 -20.86 -44.43
CA TRP A 10 -1.97 -22.24 -44.06
C TRP A 10 -3.06 -22.80 -43.15
N VAL A 11 -3.56 -23.98 -43.50
CA VAL A 11 -4.59 -24.71 -42.76
C VAL A 11 -4.05 -26.09 -42.44
N ALA A 12 -4.15 -26.48 -41.17
CA ALA A 12 -3.77 -27.80 -40.71
C ALA A 12 -4.97 -28.49 -40.07
N ASN A 13 -5.06 -29.81 -40.27
CA ASN A 13 -5.90 -30.71 -39.49
C ASN A 13 -5.04 -31.91 -39.07
N ASN A 14 -5.62 -32.82 -38.27
CA ASN A 14 -4.88 -33.96 -37.67
C ASN A 14 -4.29 -34.95 -38.70
N ARG A 15 -4.46 -34.74 -40.01
CA ARG A 15 -3.95 -35.61 -41.07
C ARG A 15 -3.16 -34.88 -42.15
N ARG A 16 -3.38 -33.58 -42.36
CA ARG A 16 -2.86 -32.83 -43.52
C ARG A 16 -2.66 -31.37 -43.20
N ILE A 17 -1.71 -30.79 -43.92
CA ILE A 17 -1.43 -29.35 -43.96
C ILE A 17 -1.62 -28.90 -45.41
N ALA A 18 -2.28 -27.77 -45.60
CA ALA A 18 -2.56 -27.21 -46.91
C ALA A 18 -2.37 -25.69 -46.90
N THR A 19 -2.12 -25.13 -48.07
CA THR A 19 -1.94 -23.70 -48.33
C THR A 19 -3.00 -23.21 -49.29
N LEU A 20 -3.49 -22.00 -49.06
CA LEU A 20 -4.44 -21.30 -49.90
C LEU A 20 -3.88 -19.91 -50.21
N SER A 21 -3.55 -19.64 -51.47
CA SER A 21 -3.10 -18.32 -51.90
C SER A 21 -4.29 -17.39 -52.14
N ILE A 22 -4.26 -16.20 -51.55
CA ILE A 22 -5.29 -15.17 -51.75
C ILE A 22 -5.32 -14.78 -53.23
N GLY A 23 -6.44 -15.05 -53.91
CA GLY A 23 -6.62 -14.86 -55.36
C GLY A 23 -6.67 -16.15 -56.18
N SER A 24 -6.36 -17.31 -55.58
CA SER A 24 -6.55 -18.62 -56.20
C SER A 24 -7.65 -19.41 -55.47
N SER A 25 -8.59 -19.99 -56.20
CA SER A 25 -9.60 -20.90 -55.62
C SER A 25 -9.06 -22.30 -55.32
N LYS A 26 -7.73 -22.49 -55.39
CA LYS A 26 -7.08 -23.80 -55.29
C LYS A 26 -6.40 -23.96 -53.94
N ILE A 27 -6.74 -25.05 -53.26
CA ILE A 27 -6.07 -25.50 -52.05
C ILE A 27 -4.92 -26.42 -52.47
N GLU A 28 -3.69 -26.01 -52.19
CA GLU A 28 -2.50 -26.83 -52.44
C GLU A 28 -2.14 -27.60 -51.18
N THR A 29 -2.04 -28.92 -51.26
CA THR A 29 -1.64 -29.72 -50.10
C THR A 29 -0.13 -29.59 -49.91
N TYR A 30 0.31 -29.22 -48.71
CA TYR A 30 1.71 -29.33 -48.34
C TYR A 30 2.06 -30.83 -48.33
N ASN A 31 2.97 -31.22 -49.22
CA ASN A 31 3.37 -32.63 -49.44
C ASN A 31 4.71 -32.91 -48.75
N PRO A 32 4.71 -33.24 -47.45
CA PRO A 32 5.92 -33.54 -46.71
C PRO A 32 6.34 -35.01 -46.90
N THR A 33 7.50 -35.39 -46.35
CA THR A 33 8.03 -36.76 -46.43
C THR A 33 7.16 -37.78 -45.67
N GLU A 34 7.29 -39.08 -45.97
CA GLU A 34 6.62 -40.13 -45.17
C GLU A 34 7.02 -40.07 -43.69
N GLN A 35 8.27 -39.69 -43.40
CA GLN A 35 8.74 -39.50 -42.03
C GLN A 35 8.00 -38.36 -41.34
N PHE A 36 7.85 -37.21 -42.00
CA PHE A 36 7.08 -36.10 -41.45
C PHE A 36 5.61 -36.49 -41.22
N GLN A 37 4.98 -37.27 -42.11
CA GLN A 37 3.60 -37.71 -41.91
C GLN A 37 3.46 -38.62 -40.68
N ARG A 38 4.44 -39.49 -40.42
CA ARG A 38 4.49 -40.29 -39.19
C ARG A 38 4.66 -39.41 -37.96
N ASP A 39 5.58 -38.45 -38.01
CA ASP A 39 5.83 -37.55 -36.89
C ASP A 39 4.62 -36.63 -36.63
N LEU A 40 3.94 -36.15 -37.67
CA LEU A 40 2.70 -35.37 -37.59
C LEU A 40 1.56 -36.16 -36.93
N GLN A 41 1.46 -37.46 -37.23
CA GLN A 41 0.50 -38.34 -36.53
C GLN A 41 0.91 -38.60 -35.08
N SER A 42 2.22 -38.66 -34.79
CA SER A 42 2.74 -38.91 -33.45
C SER A 42 2.48 -37.78 -32.46
N ILE A 43 2.45 -36.53 -32.93
CA ILE A 43 2.13 -35.37 -32.07
C ILE A 43 0.62 -35.28 -31.75
N GLY A 44 -0.23 -36.10 -32.37
CA GLY A 44 -1.66 -36.16 -32.10
C GLY A 44 -2.45 -35.00 -32.70
N ASP A 45 -3.53 -34.60 -32.02
CA ASP A 45 -4.42 -33.53 -32.48
C ASP A 45 -3.67 -32.19 -32.52
N ILE A 46 -3.76 -31.49 -33.65
CA ILE A 46 -3.06 -30.21 -33.86
C ILE A 46 -3.83 -29.10 -33.14
N SER A 47 -3.18 -28.43 -32.20
CA SER A 47 -3.74 -27.31 -31.44
C SER A 47 -3.37 -25.95 -32.02
N SER A 48 -2.17 -25.82 -32.57
CA SER A 48 -1.65 -24.53 -33.04
C SER A 48 -0.67 -24.70 -34.21
N ILE A 49 -0.66 -23.73 -35.12
CA ILE A 49 0.32 -23.63 -36.21
C ILE A 49 0.81 -22.20 -36.34
N LEU A 50 2.09 -22.03 -36.65
CA LEU A 50 2.74 -20.74 -36.85
C LEU A 50 3.76 -20.85 -37.98
N ILE A 51 3.91 -19.79 -38.77
CA ILE A 51 5.05 -19.63 -39.68
C ILE A 51 5.88 -18.46 -39.19
N ASP A 52 7.17 -18.71 -38.94
CA ASP A 52 8.09 -17.66 -38.54
C ASP A 52 8.66 -16.89 -39.74
N ASN A 53 9.36 -15.79 -39.44
CA ASN A 53 9.98 -14.95 -40.46
C ASN A 53 11.17 -15.61 -41.19
N GLN A 54 11.60 -16.80 -40.75
CA GLN A 54 12.60 -17.63 -41.41
C GLN A 54 11.96 -18.70 -42.32
N ASN A 55 10.64 -18.62 -42.54
CA ASN A 55 9.83 -19.59 -43.27
C ASN A 55 9.89 -21.01 -42.66
N GLN A 56 10.05 -21.11 -41.35
CA GLN A 56 9.86 -22.36 -40.62
C GLN A 56 8.40 -22.47 -40.17
N LEU A 57 7.81 -23.62 -40.47
CA LEU A 57 6.47 -24.00 -40.06
C LEU A 57 6.56 -24.75 -38.73
N TRP A 58 5.94 -24.17 -37.71
CA TRP A 58 5.80 -24.72 -36.38
C TRP A 58 4.40 -25.31 -36.21
N ILE A 59 4.33 -26.54 -35.69
CA ILE A 59 3.09 -27.31 -35.55
C ILE A 59 3.05 -27.92 -34.16
N GLY A 60 2.17 -27.40 -33.32
CA GLY A 60 1.94 -27.89 -31.97
C GLY A 60 0.80 -28.90 -31.94
N GLY A 61 1.02 -30.01 -31.25
CA GLY A 61 0.00 -31.02 -31.01
C GLY A 61 -0.08 -31.44 -29.55
N ARG A 62 -0.96 -32.41 -29.29
CA ARG A 62 -1.18 -33.00 -27.97
C ARG A 62 0.05 -33.66 -27.34
N PHE A 63 0.97 -34.16 -28.16
CA PHE A 63 2.11 -34.97 -27.72
C PHE A 63 3.47 -34.45 -28.19
N GLY A 64 3.54 -33.24 -28.74
CA GLY A 64 4.82 -32.62 -29.10
C GLY A 64 4.70 -31.46 -30.08
N LEU A 65 5.85 -31.02 -30.57
CA LEU A 65 6.00 -29.89 -31.48
C LEU A 65 6.87 -30.29 -32.67
N ILE A 66 6.46 -29.91 -33.88
CA ILE A 66 7.25 -30.09 -35.09
C ILE A 66 7.66 -28.72 -35.63
N MET A 67 8.93 -28.59 -35.97
CA MET A 67 9.47 -27.45 -36.72
C MET A 67 9.93 -27.96 -38.08
N SER A 68 9.43 -27.37 -39.16
CA SER A 68 9.73 -27.78 -40.53
C SER A 68 10.10 -26.60 -41.40
N ASN A 69 11.24 -26.65 -42.07
CA ASN A 69 11.59 -25.64 -43.06
C ASN A 69 10.75 -25.85 -44.32
N THR A 70 9.95 -24.85 -44.69
CA THR A 70 9.01 -24.96 -45.82
C THR A 70 9.68 -25.10 -47.19
N SER A 71 10.93 -24.64 -47.33
CA SER A 71 11.67 -24.63 -48.59
C SER A 71 12.37 -25.96 -48.88
N ASN A 72 13.09 -26.50 -47.89
CA ASN A 72 13.83 -27.76 -48.04
C ASN A 72 13.13 -28.99 -47.43
N ARG A 73 11.99 -28.78 -46.75
CA ARG A 73 11.15 -29.80 -46.12
C ARG A 73 11.85 -30.68 -45.08
N LYS A 74 13.00 -30.26 -44.55
CA LYS A 74 13.58 -30.87 -43.36
C LYS A 74 12.78 -30.48 -42.13
N HIS A 75 12.61 -31.41 -41.20
CA HIS A 75 11.88 -31.18 -39.97
C HIS A 75 12.59 -31.76 -38.76
N THR A 76 12.22 -31.26 -37.59
CA THR A 76 12.68 -31.71 -36.28
C THR A 76 11.46 -31.88 -35.38
N LEU A 77 11.40 -33.00 -34.67
CA LEU A 77 10.38 -33.31 -33.70
C LEU A 77 10.93 -33.00 -32.30
N PHE A 78 10.18 -32.24 -31.53
CA PHE A 78 10.46 -31.92 -30.14
C PHE A 78 9.42 -32.60 -29.24
N THR A 79 9.92 -33.30 -28.23
CA THR A 79 9.11 -33.98 -27.22
C THR A 79 9.62 -33.61 -25.83
N TYR A 80 8.75 -33.66 -24.83
CA TYR A 80 9.18 -33.51 -23.43
C TYR A 80 10.15 -34.62 -23.03
N ASN A 81 11.26 -34.25 -22.39
CA ASN A 81 12.20 -35.17 -21.77
C ASN A 81 12.54 -34.70 -20.34
N PRO A 82 12.06 -35.38 -19.28
CA PRO A 82 12.31 -34.98 -17.89
C PRO A 82 13.79 -34.99 -17.48
N SER A 83 14.65 -35.67 -18.24
CA SER A 83 16.10 -35.69 -17.98
C SER A 83 16.87 -34.56 -18.66
N ASP A 84 16.24 -33.82 -19.59
CA ASP A 84 16.85 -32.69 -20.29
C ASP A 84 16.12 -31.39 -19.93
N PRO A 85 16.72 -30.51 -19.10
CA PRO A 85 16.11 -29.26 -18.69
C PRO A 85 15.93 -28.25 -19.83
N ASN A 86 16.50 -28.51 -21.02
CA ASN A 86 16.33 -27.67 -22.21
C ASN A 86 15.30 -28.22 -23.21
N SER A 87 14.60 -29.30 -22.85
CA SER A 87 13.50 -29.84 -23.66
C SER A 87 12.19 -29.05 -23.47
N LEU A 88 11.11 -29.44 -24.14
CA LEU A 88 9.81 -28.82 -23.88
C LEU A 88 9.35 -29.11 -22.45
N PRO A 89 8.71 -28.18 -21.73
CA PRO A 89 8.26 -28.42 -20.35
C PRO A 89 7.12 -29.42 -20.25
N ASN A 90 6.34 -29.56 -21.31
CA ASN A 90 5.28 -30.56 -21.42
C ASN A 90 5.05 -30.92 -22.89
N SER A 91 4.52 -32.11 -23.14
CA SER A 91 4.18 -32.57 -24.50
C SER A 91 2.88 -31.96 -25.03
N LEU A 92 1.99 -31.49 -24.16
CA LEU A 92 0.73 -30.89 -24.57
C LEU A 92 0.92 -29.41 -24.94
N ILE A 93 1.02 -29.14 -26.25
CA ILE A 93 1.15 -27.79 -26.78
C ILE A 93 -0.24 -27.17 -26.91
N THR A 94 -0.43 -25.96 -26.40
CA THR A 94 -1.72 -25.25 -26.45
C THR A 94 -1.71 -24.08 -27.43
N SER A 95 -0.59 -23.38 -27.55
CA SER A 95 -0.43 -22.22 -28.44
C SER A 95 1.03 -22.03 -28.86
N ILE A 96 1.24 -21.41 -30.02
CA ILE A 96 2.56 -21.04 -30.52
C ILE A 96 2.44 -19.62 -31.09
N ILE A 97 3.35 -18.72 -30.70
CA ILE A 97 3.35 -17.35 -31.19
C ILE A 97 4.77 -16.85 -31.50
N LEU A 98 4.85 -15.89 -32.42
CA LEU A 98 6.08 -15.18 -32.75
C LEU A 98 6.02 -13.80 -32.09
N ASP A 99 7.05 -13.43 -31.33
CA ASP A 99 7.18 -12.05 -30.85
C ASP A 99 7.76 -11.12 -31.94
N LYS A 100 7.71 -9.80 -31.71
CA LYS A 100 8.24 -8.79 -32.63
C LYS A 100 9.77 -8.77 -32.71
N GLN A 101 10.49 -9.54 -31.87
CA GLN A 101 11.93 -9.79 -32.03
C GLN A 101 12.23 -11.09 -32.79
N ASN A 102 11.22 -11.75 -33.36
CA ASN A 102 11.32 -13.02 -34.06
C ASN A 102 11.67 -14.23 -33.18
N MET A 103 11.38 -14.17 -31.89
CA MET A 103 11.48 -15.33 -31.01
C MET A 103 10.17 -16.11 -31.01
N VAL A 104 10.28 -17.43 -31.03
CA VAL A 104 9.13 -18.34 -30.97
C VAL A 104 8.86 -18.72 -29.52
N TRP A 105 7.63 -18.51 -29.10
CA TRP A 105 7.12 -18.86 -27.78
C TRP A 105 6.08 -19.98 -27.92
N VAL A 106 6.17 -20.97 -27.04
CA VAL A 106 5.34 -22.17 -27.04
C VAL A 106 4.63 -22.27 -25.69
N GLY A 107 3.31 -22.21 -25.70
CA GLY A 107 2.48 -22.44 -24.52
C GLY A 107 2.19 -23.92 -24.33
N THR A 108 2.25 -24.40 -23.09
CA THR A 108 2.00 -25.80 -22.76
C THR A 108 1.07 -25.94 -21.55
N ASP A 109 0.63 -27.17 -21.26
CA ASP A 109 -0.17 -27.47 -20.06
C ASP A 109 0.64 -27.36 -18.73
N ASP A 110 1.96 -27.18 -18.82
CA ASP A 110 2.83 -26.96 -17.65
C ASP A 110 3.93 -25.94 -17.94
N GLY A 111 3.52 -24.72 -18.27
CA GLY A 111 4.38 -23.55 -18.44
C GLY A 111 4.47 -23.09 -19.88
N ILE A 112 5.42 -22.18 -20.12
CA ILE A 112 5.77 -21.68 -21.45
C ILE A 112 7.24 -21.99 -21.75
N ALA A 113 7.55 -22.11 -23.03
CA ALA A 113 8.89 -22.38 -23.52
C ALA A 113 9.27 -21.37 -24.60
N LYS A 114 10.44 -20.75 -24.47
CA LYS A 114 11.02 -19.86 -25.47
C LYS A 114 12.09 -20.60 -26.25
N TYR A 115 11.99 -20.60 -27.58
CA TYR A 115 13.00 -21.22 -28.43
C TYR A 115 14.26 -20.35 -28.48
N ILE A 116 15.40 -20.90 -28.02
CA ILE A 116 16.69 -20.17 -27.96
C ILE A 116 17.67 -20.57 -29.06
N GLY A 117 17.23 -21.40 -30.02
CA GLY A 117 18.07 -21.93 -31.09
C GLY A 117 18.74 -23.26 -30.71
N ASN A 118 19.46 -23.87 -31.66
CA ASN A 118 20.14 -25.16 -31.49
C ASN A 118 19.26 -26.29 -30.92
N ASN A 119 17.96 -26.27 -31.24
CA ASN A 119 16.98 -27.25 -30.75
C ASN A 119 16.76 -27.24 -29.22
N GLN A 120 16.99 -26.10 -28.57
CA GLN A 120 16.82 -25.91 -27.12
C GLN A 120 15.72 -24.90 -26.78
N PHE A 121 15.13 -25.07 -25.60
CA PHE A 121 14.11 -24.20 -25.04
C PHE A 121 14.54 -23.66 -23.66
N GLU A 122 14.25 -22.39 -23.43
CA GLU A 122 14.24 -21.78 -22.09
C GLU A 122 12.83 -21.94 -21.51
N ILE A 123 12.72 -22.59 -20.34
CA ILE A 123 11.46 -22.98 -19.71
C ILE A 123 11.07 -21.99 -18.62
N HIS A 124 9.79 -21.59 -18.60
CA HIS A 124 9.21 -20.82 -17.51
C HIS A 124 7.94 -21.52 -16.99
N GLN A 125 7.91 -21.88 -15.71
CA GLN A 125 6.83 -22.61 -15.05
C GLN A 125 6.30 -21.84 -13.82
N HIS A 126 5.11 -22.19 -13.34
CA HIS A 126 4.59 -21.64 -12.09
C HIS A 126 5.41 -22.17 -10.91
N ASN A 127 5.84 -21.27 -10.04
CA ASN A 127 6.46 -21.60 -8.78
C ASN A 127 5.73 -20.87 -7.66
N PRO A 128 4.99 -21.57 -6.77
CA PRO A 128 4.19 -20.93 -5.73
C PRO A 128 5.03 -20.13 -4.72
N ASN A 129 6.33 -20.43 -4.62
CA ASN A 129 7.25 -19.71 -3.74
C ASN A 129 7.87 -18.47 -4.41
N VAL A 130 7.70 -18.30 -5.73
CA VAL A 130 8.23 -17.17 -6.48
C VAL A 130 7.06 -16.36 -7.02
N LYS A 131 6.74 -15.24 -6.36
CA LYS A 131 5.60 -14.39 -6.71
C LYS A 131 5.66 -13.81 -8.12
N SER A 132 6.86 -13.64 -8.69
CA SER A 132 7.07 -13.17 -10.07
C SER A 132 6.97 -14.29 -11.12
N SER A 133 6.76 -15.54 -10.70
CA SER A 133 6.52 -16.64 -11.63
C SER A 133 5.13 -16.52 -12.26
N ILE A 134 4.91 -17.33 -13.30
CA ILE A 134 3.63 -17.40 -14.01
C ILE A 134 2.52 -17.71 -13.00
N SER A 135 1.35 -17.07 -13.10
CA SER A 135 0.26 -17.24 -12.12
C SER A 135 -0.30 -18.66 -12.01
N SER A 136 -0.13 -19.48 -13.04
CA SER A 136 -0.55 -20.88 -13.09
C SER A 136 0.22 -21.63 -14.18
N SER A 137 0.58 -22.89 -13.93
CA SER A 137 1.30 -23.74 -14.89
C SER A 137 0.53 -23.96 -16.21
N ILE A 138 -0.79 -24.04 -16.19
CA ILE A 138 -1.56 -24.34 -17.41
C ILE A 138 -1.70 -23.08 -18.28
N SER A 139 -0.90 -22.99 -19.34
CA SER A 139 -1.02 -21.96 -20.38
C SER A 139 -2.10 -22.37 -21.39
N LEU A 140 -3.13 -21.55 -21.55
CA LEU A 140 -4.18 -21.77 -22.54
C LEU A 140 -3.90 -21.05 -23.86
N THR A 141 -3.39 -19.82 -23.79
CA THR A 141 -3.16 -18.99 -24.97
C THR A 141 -2.03 -18.00 -24.73
N LEU A 142 -1.32 -17.69 -25.81
CA LEU A 142 -0.30 -16.65 -25.86
C LEU A 142 -0.71 -15.59 -26.88
N ASP A 143 -0.48 -14.33 -26.56
CA ASP A 143 -0.66 -13.21 -27.49
C ASP A 143 0.48 -12.19 -27.33
N VAL A 144 0.76 -11.39 -28.35
CA VAL A 144 1.80 -10.35 -28.29
C VAL A 144 1.17 -9.02 -28.70
N ASP A 145 1.26 -8.03 -27.82
CA ASP A 145 0.65 -6.72 -28.07
C ASP A 145 1.52 -5.77 -28.90
N ASP A 146 1.00 -4.57 -29.14
CA ASP A 146 1.68 -3.55 -29.95
C ASP A 146 3.03 -3.10 -29.40
N GLN A 147 3.22 -3.18 -28.09
CA GLN A 147 4.47 -2.84 -27.40
C GLN A 147 5.39 -4.06 -27.22
N ASN A 148 5.06 -5.18 -27.85
CA ASN A 148 5.77 -6.44 -27.74
C ASN A 148 5.78 -7.03 -26.31
N ARG A 149 4.69 -6.86 -25.58
CA ARG A 149 4.48 -7.61 -24.35
C ARG A 149 3.80 -8.92 -24.67
N LEU A 150 4.32 -9.99 -24.10
CA LEU A 150 3.74 -11.32 -24.21
C LEU A 150 2.64 -11.46 -23.16
N TRP A 151 1.41 -11.65 -23.60
CA TRP A 151 0.26 -11.96 -22.77
C TRP A 151 0.04 -13.45 -22.71
N LEU A 152 -0.26 -13.96 -21.52
CA LEU A 152 -0.47 -15.36 -21.23
C LEU A 152 -1.81 -15.52 -20.53
N GLY A 153 -2.76 -16.18 -21.20
CA GLY A 153 -4.00 -16.62 -20.59
C GLY A 153 -3.80 -17.97 -19.91
N THR A 154 -4.09 -18.06 -18.62
CA THR A 154 -3.97 -19.29 -17.83
C THR A 154 -5.35 -19.85 -17.46
N ARG A 155 -5.45 -21.16 -17.22
CA ARG A 155 -6.74 -21.80 -16.92
C ARG A 155 -7.36 -21.35 -15.59
N ASN A 156 -6.52 -21.20 -14.56
CA ASN A 156 -6.98 -20.94 -13.18
C ASN A 156 -6.36 -19.67 -12.56
N GLY A 157 -5.39 -19.03 -13.22
CA GLY A 157 -4.64 -17.89 -12.70
C GLY A 157 -4.91 -16.56 -13.45
N GLY A 158 -5.99 -16.50 -14.23
CA GLY A 158 -6.34 -15.33 -15.04
C GLY A 158 -5.32 -15.06 -16.15
N ALA A 159 -4.94 -13.78 -16.32
CA ALA A 159 -3.95 -13.35 -17.29
C ALA A 159 -2.63 -12.96 -16.61
N SER A 160 -1.51 -13.46 -17.14
CA SER A 160 -0.15 -13.00 -16.85
C SER A 160 0.38 -12.23 -18.06
N TYR A 161 1.33 -11.33 -17.87
CA TYR A 161 2.06 -10.73 -18.99
C TYR A 161 3.56 -10.62 -18.69
N TYR A 162 4.36 -10.66 -19.74
CA TYR A 162 5.80 -10.43 -19.72
C TYR A 162 6.12 -9.25 -20.62
N ASP A 163 6.74 -8.23 -20.04
CA ASP A 163 7.22 -7.06 -20.77
C ASP A 163 8.75 -7.08 -20.83
N PRO A 164 9.35 -7.36 -22.00
CA PRO A 164 10.81 -7.43 -22.14
C PRO A 164 11.49 -6.07 -21.98
N SER A 165 10.73 -4.96 -22.07
CA SER A 165 11.24 -3.61 -21.85
C SER A 165 11.17 -3.16 -20.40
N LYS A 166 10.37 -3.83 -19.56
CA LYS A 166 10.25 -3.52 -18.14
C LYS A 166 11.54 -3.92 -17.42
N PHE A 167 12.22 -2.93 -16.85
CA PHE A 167 13.27 -3.19 -15.87
C PHE A 167 12.63 -3.73 -14.58
N SER A 168 13.18 -4.81 -14.05
CA SER A 168 12.82 -5.36 -12.74
C SER A 168 14.07 -5.48 -11.90
N PHE A 169 13.95 -5.24 -10.60
CA PHE A 169 15.02 -5.52 -9.66
C PHE A 169 15.14 -7.05 -9.47
N ASP A 170 16.33 -7.61 -9.68
CA ASP A 170 16.54 -9.03 -9.36
C ASP A 170 16.43 -9.18 -7.85
N THR A 171 15.60 -10.12 -7.39
CA THR A 171 15.31 -10.33 -5.96
C THR A 171 15.77 -11.71 -5.52
N TYR A 172 16.49 -11.74 -4.39
CA TYR A 172 16.97 -12.96 -3.75
C TYR A 172 16.29 -13.11 -2.40
N GLU A 173 15.38 -14.07 -2.31
CA GLU A 173 14.61 -14.38 -1.11
C GLU A 173 15.04 -15.76 -0.54
N ALA A 174 14.71 -15.98 0.73
CA ALA A 174 15.01 -17.21 1.43
C ALA A 174 14.13 -18.36 0.91
N GLN A 175 14.77 -19.45 0.48
CA GLN A 175 14.08 -20.55 -0.21
C GLN A 175 13.73 -21.75 0.70
N GLY A 176 13.34 -21.50 1.95
CA GLY A 176 12.91 -22.54 2.89
C GLY A 176 13.93 -23.68 3.03
N ASN A 177 13.52 -24.91 2.75
CA ASN A 177 14.36 -26.12 2.84
C ASN A 177 15.38 -26.29 1.69
N ASN A 178 15.42 -25.38 0.71
CA ASN A 178 16.40 -25.47 -0.37
C ASN A 178 17.78 -25.02 0.12
N SER A 179 18.75 -25.93 0.13
CA SER A 179 20.13 -25.66 0.58
C SER A 179 20.88 -24.67 -0.32
N ASP A 180 20.41 -24.46 -1.55
CA ASP A 180 21.19 -23.77 -2.58
C ASP A 180 20.83 -22.27 -2.69
N GLY A 181 19.86 -21.78 -1.91
CA GLY A 181 19.40 -20.39 -1.88
C GLY A 181 19.79 -19.64 -0.60
N LEU A 182 19.34 -18.39 -0.49
CA LEU A 182 19.46 -17.62 0.76
C LEU A 182 18.70 -18.35 1.89
N ASN A 183 19.24 -18.34 3.11
CA ASN A 183 18.63 -19.08 4.24
C ASN A 183 17.83 -18.21 5.22
N SER A 184 17.87 -16.88 5.09
CA SER A 184 17.09 -15.93 5.88
C SER A 184 16.83 -14.65 5.08
N ASN A 185 15.61 -14.13 5.16
CA ASN A 185 15.19 -12.91 4.46
C ASN A 185 15.72 -11.63 5.11
N GLN A 186 16.08 -11.65 6.39
CA GLN A 186 16.50 -10.44 7.09
C GLN A 186 17.97 -10.15 6.78
N VAL A 187 18.24 -9.44 5.68
CA VAL A 187 19.59 -9.19 5.19
C VAL A 187 20.14 -7.90 5.78
N THR A 188 21.28 -7.99 6.47
CA THR A 188 21.83 -6.91 7.31
C THR A 188 23.08 -6.25 6.74
N GLY A 189 23.73 -6.84 5.74
CA GLY A 189 24.99 -6.36 5.22
C GLY A 189 25.56 -7.24 4.10
N PHE A 190 26.48 -6.66 3.33
CA PHE A 190 27.15 -7.31 2.23
C PHE A 190 28.63 -6.93 2.21
N ASP A 191 29.47 -7.81 1.71
CA ASP A 191 30.78 -7.42 1.20
C ASP A 191 31.25 -8.37 0.09
N GLU A 192 32.10 -7.87 -0.81
CA GLU A 192 32.58 -8.57 -2.01
C GLU A 192 34.01 -9.10 -1.80
N ASP A 193 34.25 -10.33 -2.23
CA ASP A 193 35.60 -10.90 -2.27
C ASP A 193 36.37 -10.50 -3.55
N GLN A 194 37.67 -10.77 -3.59
CA GLN A 194 38.49 -10.47 -4.78
C GLN A 194 38.08 -11.22 -6.07
N TYR A 195 37.19 -12.21 -5.98
CA TYR A 195 36.70 -13.01 -7.11
C TYR A 195 35.33 -12.53 -7.62
N GLY A 196 34.72 -11.53 -6.97
CA GLY A 196 33.41 -10.99 -7.28
C GLY A 196 32.24 -11.79 -6.69
N ASN A 197 32.50 -12.64 -5.69
CA ASN A 197 31.47 -13.32 -4.92
C ASN A 197 31.10 -12.49 -3.69
N ILE A 198 29.88 -12.70 -3.19
CA ILE A 198 29.30 -11.83 -2.16
C ILE A 198 29.10 -12.59 -0.87
N TYR A 199 29.63 -12.06 0.22
CA TYR A 199 29.24 -12.44 1.57
C TYR A 199 27.99 -11.65 1.97
N VAL A 200 26.95 -12.35 2.40
CA VAL A 200 25.66 -11.78 2.78
C VAL A 200 25.39 -12.08 4.26
N SER A 201 25.38 -11.06 5.12
CA SER A 201 25.04 -11.24 6.53
C SER A 201 23.53 -11.19 6.75
N THR A 202 23.03 -12.00 7.69
CA THR A 202 21.60 -12.06 8.01
C THR A 202 21.32 -12.03 9.51
N ASP A 203 20.17 -11.48 9.90
CA ASP A 203 19.65 -11.65 11.25
C ASP A 203 18.93 -13.00 11.36
N GLY A 204 19.56 -13.95 12.04
CA GLY A 204 19.01 -15.27 12.37
C GLY A 204 19.50 -16.41 11.48
N GLY A 205 19.94 -16.14 10.25
CA GLY A 205 20.44 -17.15 9.30
C GLY A 205 21.96 -17.35 9.32
N GLY A 206 22.71 -16.50 10.02
CA GLY A 206 24.18 -16.51 10.01
C GLY A 206 24.77 -15.74 8.82
N LEU A 207 25.93 -16.21 8.35
CA LEU A 207 26.62 -15.63 7.19
C LEU A 207 26.40 -16.53 5.97
N ASN A 208 26.03 -15.94 4.84
CA ASN A 208 25.87 -16.62 3.57
C ASN A 208 27.01 -16.20 2.63
N TYR A 209 27.46 -17.10 1.76
CA TYR A 209 28.41 -16.82 0.69
C TYR A 209 27.80 -17.21 -0.64
N MET A 210 27.58 -16.21 -1.49
CA MET A 210 26.92 -16.31 -2.78
C MET A 210 27.96 -16.32 -3.89
N ASN A 211 27.99 -17.40 -4.66
CA ASN A 211 28.73 -17.42 -5.91
C ASN A 211 27.88 -16.75 -7.00
N VAL A 212 28.31 -15.57 -7.45
CA VAL A 212 27.53 -14.73 -8.37
C VAL A 212 27.42 -15.34 -9.77
N LYS A 213 28.37 -16.20 -10.19
CA LYS A 213 28.39 -16.75 -11.55
C LYS A 213 27.36 -17.84 -11.77
N ASN A 214 27.13 -18.70 -10.78
CA ASN A 214 26.19 -19.82 -10.87
C ASN A 214 24.97 -19.67 -9.94
N GLY A 215 24.94 -18.63 -9.09
CA GLY A 215 23.81 -18.32 -8.21
C GLY A 215 23.68 -19.21 -6.97
N THR A 216 24.70 -20.00 -6.62
CA THR A 216 24.64 -20.94 -5.49
C THR A 216 25.07 -20.29 -4.18
N PHE A 217 24.45 -20.72 -3.07
CA PHE A 217 24.76 -20.23 -1.72
C PHE A 217 25.45 -21.30 -0.86
N GLN A 218 26.39 -20.86 -0.03
CA GLN A 218 26.97 -21.61 1.08
C GLN A 218 26.63 -20.92 2.40
N HIS A 219 26.24 -21.67 3.43
CA HIS A 219 25.82 -21.10 4.72
C HIS A 219 26.83 -21.39 5.84
N PHE A 220 27.12 -20.38 6.65
CA PHE A 220 27.93 -20.47 7.86
C PHE A 220 27.04 -20.18 9.08
N VAL A 221 26.66 -21.25 9.78
CA VAL A 221 25.75 -21.23 10.92
C VAL A 221 26.50 -21.53 12.22
N PHE A 222 26.07 -20.91 13.31
CA PHE A 222 26.64 -21.10 14.64
C PHE A 222 26.38 -22.51 15.15
N ASP A 223 27.47 -23.18 15.53
CA ASP A 223 27.44 -24.42 16.28
C ASP A 223 28.12 -24.21 17.65
N PRO A 224 27.38 -24.35 18.78
CA PRO A 224 27.95 -24.18 20.12
C PRO A 224 28.97 -25.27 20.48
N LYS A 225 28.93 -26.44 19.83
CA LYS A 225 29.88 -27.53 20.06
C LYS A 225 31.17 -27.36 19.24
N ASN A 226 31.11 -26.68 18.11
CA ASN A 226 32.26 -26.40 17.25
C ASN A 226 32.81 -24.99 17.50
N ARG A 227 33.96 -24.90 18.19
CA ARG A 227 34.65 -23.63 18.47
C ARG A 227 35.13 -22.89 17.22
N ASN A 228 35.25 -23.57 16.09
CA ASN A 228 35.69 -23.02 14.81
C ASN A 228 34.53 -22.61 13.89
N SER A 229 33.28 -22.64 14.35
CA SER A 229 32.14 -22.05 13.62
C SER A 229 31.97 -20.56 13.99
N ILE A 230 31.09 -19.84 13.28
CA ILE A 230 30.76 -18.43 13.56
C ILE A 230 30.30 -18.22 15.01
N GLY A 231 30.41 -17.02 15.59
CA GLY A 231 30.08 -16.73 16.99
C GLY A 231 28.59 -16.60 17.33
N GLY A 232 27.70 -16.61 16.34
CA GLY A 232 26.26 -16.43 16.47
C GLY A 232 25.58 -16.31 15.10
N ASN A 233 24.25 -16.44 15.07
CA ASN A 233 23.46 -16.38 13.82
C ASN A 233 22.87 -15.01 13.52
N LYS A 234 22.89 -14.08 14.48
CA LYS A 234 22.44 -12.70 14.29
C LYS A 234 23.60 -11.84 13.81
N VAL A 235 23.95 -11.96 12.53
CA VAL A 235 25.06 -11.21 11.95
C VAL A 235 24.54 -9.86 11.50
N LEU A 236 25.13 -8.78 11.97
CA LEU A 236 24.69 -7.40 11.71
C LEU A 236 25.57 -6.68 10.69
N SER A 237 26.80 -7.14 10.49
CA SER A 237 27.72 -6.57 9.51
C SER A 237 28.75 -7.61 9.08
N VAL A 238 29.26 -7.44 7.87
CA VAL A 238 30.33 -8.24 7.30
C VAL A 238 31.34 -7.31 6.61
N LEU A 239 32.62 -7.70 6.66
CA LEU A 239 33.72 -7.02 6.00
C LEU A 239 34.72 -8.07 5.48
N VAL A 240 35.09 -8.02 4.20
CA VAL A 240 36.25 -8.71 3.62
C VAL A 240 37.43 -7.73 3.67
N ASP A 241 38.40 -8.01 4.54
CA ASP A 241 39.58 -7.15 4.65
C ASP A 241 40.53 -7.34 3.45
N LYS A 242 41.49 -6.41 3.29
CA LYS A 242 42.53 -6.51 2.24
C LYS A 242 43.35 -7.81 2.25
N ASN A 243 43.42 -8.52 3.38
CA ASN A 243 44.07 -9.83 3.49
C ASN A 243 43.12 -11.00 3.17
N GLN A 244 41.94 -10.71 2.62
CA GLN A 244 40.89 -11.66 2.28
C GLN A 244 40.39 -12.45 3.50
N GLN A 245 40.50 -11.88 4.70
CA GLN A 245 39.84 -12.41 5.89
C GLN A 245 38.46 -11.78 6.00
N VAL A 246 37.47 -12.59 6.38
CA VAL A 246 36.09 -12.13 6.51
C VAL A 246 35.77 -11.89 7.97
N TRP A 247 35.46 -10.66 8.32
CA TRP A 247 35.07 -10.25 9.65
C TRP A 247 33.57 -10.09 9.72
N THR A 248 32.95 -10.60 10.79
CA THR A 248 31.53 -10.47 11.03
C THR A 248 31.25 -9.91 12.42
N GLY A 249 30.40 -8.88 12.48
CA GLY A 249 29.85 -8.33 13.71
C GLY A 249 28.49 -8.93 14.00
N MET A 250 28.22 -9.33 15.25
CA MET A 250 27.00 -10.03 15.62
C MET A 250 26.31 -9.42 16.85
N TRP A 251 25.00 -9.62 16.95
CA TRP A 251 24.25 -9.35 18.18
C TRP A 251 24.48 -10.49 19.18
N ASN A 252 25.01 -10.16 20.37
CA ASN A 252 25.39 -11.10 21.44
C ASN A 252 26.38 -12.20 21.00
N GLY A 253 27.06 -12.00 19.87
CA GLY A 253 28.00 -12.94 19.26
C GLY A 253 29.46 -12.49 19.35
N GLY A 254 29.69 -11.20 19.59
CA GLY A 254 31.00 -10.58 19.46
C GLY A 254 31.42 -10.43 17.99
N VAL A 255 32.72 -10.61 17.73
CA VAL A 255 33.30 -10.58 16.37
C VAL A 255 33.78 -11.97 15.99
N SER A 256 33.54 -12.37 14.75
CA SER A 256 34.12 -13.58 14.15
C SER A 256 35.01 -13.22 12.98
N ARG A 257 36.25 -13.71 12.94
CA ARG A 257 37.14 -13.64 11.78
C ARG A 257 37.24 -15.01 11.13
N TYR A 258 36.80 -15.12 9.89
CA TYR A 258 36.90 -16.29 9.05
C TYR A 258 38.09 -16.19 8.11
N ASN A 259 38.85 -17.27 8.01
CA ASN A 259 39.90 -17.42 7.02
C ASN A 259 39.41 -18.37 5.90
N PRO A 260 39.12 -17.87 4.69
CA PRO A 260 38.68 -18.70 3.58
C PRO A 260 39.70 -19.77 3.15
N GLN A 261 41.01 -19.54 3.36
CA GLN A 261 42.06 -20.49 2.98
C GLN A 261 42.08 -21.71 3.90
N THR A 262 41.81 -21.52 5.19
CA THR A 262 41.80 -22.62 6.17
C THR A 262 40.40 -23.14 6.48
N GLY A 263 39.36 -22.39 6.14
CA GLY A 263 37.97 -22.69 6.47
C GLY A 263 37.61 -22.55 7.95
N LEU A 264 38.39 -21.80 8.74
CA LEU A 264 38.23 -21.73 10.20
C LEU A 264 37.78 -20.34 10.65
N PHE A 265 36.87 -20.30 11.62
CA PHE A 265 36.52 -19.07 12.34
C PHE A 265 37.32 -18.93 13.64
N ARG A 266 37.78 -17.71 13.90
CA ARG A 266 38.25 -17.25 15.20
C ARG A 266 37.23 -16.30 15.81
N ARG A 267 36.86 -16.53 17.07
CA ARG A 267 35.86 -15.72 17.79
C ARG A 267 36.55 -14.78 18.78
N TYR A 268 36.08 -13.54 18.84
CA TYR A 268 36.45 -12.55 19.84
C TYR A 268 35.22 -12.18 20.66
N ARG A 269 35.37 -12.11 21.98
CA ARG A 269 34.31 -11.81 22.95
C ARG A 269 34.78 -10.74 23.92
N HIS A 270 33.84 -10.06 24.53
CA HIS A 270 34.07 -9.16 25.65
C HIS A 270 34.53 -9.95 26.90
N SER A 271 35.41 -9.34 27.68
CA SER A 271 35.90 -9.89 28.94
C SER A 271 36.27 -8.77 29.92
N ASP A 272 35.57 -8.71 31.05
CA ASP A 272 35.83 -7.73 32.13
C ASP A 272 37.26 -7.79 32.68
N SER A 273 37.91 -8.96 32.61
CA SER A 273 39.28 -9.16 33.11
C SER A 273 40.35 -8.76 32.09
N ASN A 274 40.00 -8.51 30.83
CA ASN A 274 40.94 -8.10 29.79
C ASN A 274 40.49 -6.77 29.13
N PRO A 275 41.11 -5.63 29.49
CA PRO A 275 40.74 -4.34 28.92
C PRO A 275 41.05 -4.21 27.42
N ASN A 276 41.85 -5.12 26.85
CA ASN A 276 42.16 -5.19 25.42
C ASN A 276 41.27 -6.21 24.67
N SER A 277 40.24 -6.75 25.33
CA SER A 277 39.17 -7.52 24.67
C SER A 277 38.16 -6.58 24.00
N LEU A 278 37.11 -7.13 23.37
CA LEU A 278 36.04 -6.32 22.80
C LEU A 278 35.36 -5.47 23.88
N ILE A 279 34.86 -4.29 23.51
CA ILE A 279 34.09 -3.40 24.41
C ILE A 279 32.79 -4.07 24.88
N GLY A 280 32.16 -4.83 23.99
CA GLY A 280 30.94 -5.57 24.24
C GLY A 280 30.74 -6.65 23.17
N ASP A 281 29.72 -7.50 23.36
CA ASP A 281 29.40 -8.61 22.44
C ASP A 281 28.35 -8.24 21.37
N ASN A 282 27.90 -6.98 21.34
CA ASN A 282 26.86 -6.49 20.42
C ASN A 282 27.50 -5.58 19.37
N ILE A 283 27.94 -6.19 18.27
CA ILE A 283 28.74 -5.51 17.25
C ILE A 283 27.84 -5.11 16.08
N PHE A 284 27.71 -3.80 15.85
CA PHE A 284 26.82 -3.26 14.83
C PHE A 284 27.49 -3.07 13.48
N THR A 285 28.77 -2.73 13.47
CA THR A 285 29.52 -2.48 12.24
C THR A 285 30.96 -2.94 12.39
N VAL A 286 31.51 -3.44 11.30
CA VAL A 286 32.92 -3.72 11.13
C VAL A 286 33.37 -2.98 9.89
N TYR A 287 34.44 -2.20 10.00
CA TYR A 287 34.88 -1.30 8.94
C TYR A 287 36.41 -1.34 8.80
N GLN A 288 36.93 -1.27 7.59
CA GLN A 288 38.36 -1.09 7.34
C GLN A 288 38.63 0.33 6.85
N ASP A 289 39.48 1.07 7.56
CA ASP A 289 39.92 2.39 7.11
C ASP A 289 41.04 2.29 6.06
N ARG A 290 41.39 3.42 5.43
CA ARG A 290 42.45 3.50 4.41
C ARG A 290 43.86 3.23 4.96
N GLN A 291 44.03 3.21 6.29
CA GLN A 291 45.28 2.82 6.96
C GLN A 291 45.32 1.30 7.26
N ASP A 292 44.37 0.54 6.69
CA ASP A 292 44.23 -0.91 6.83
C ASP A 292 43.88 -1.37 8.25
N ARG A 293 43.38 -0.45 9.09
CA ARG A 293 42.96 -0.76 10.46
C ARG A 293 41.50 -1.21 10.42
N VAL A 294 41.23 -2.35 11.06
CA VAL A 294 39.86 -2.84 11.25
C VAL A 294 39.27 -2.21 12.52
N LEU A 295 38.16 -1.49 12.34
CA LEU A 295 37.40 -0.79 13.37
C LEU A 295 36.12 -1.58 13.68
N ILE A 296 35.80 -1.70 14.96
CA ILE A 296 34.67 -2.48 15.47
C ILE A 296 33.71 -1.53 16.20
N GLY A 297 32.58 -1.22 15.59
CA GLY A 297 31.53 -0.39 16.20
C GLY A 297 30.65 -1.21 17.14
N ASN A 298 30.60 -0.83 18.41
CA ASN A 298 29.89 -1.56 19.45
C ASN A 298 28.55 -0.88 19.81
N TRP A 299 27.59 -1.67 20.30
CA TRP A 299 26.35 -1.16 20.87
C TRP A 299 26.64 -0.47 22.20
N ASN A 300 26.54 0.87 22.19
CA ASN A 300 26.96 1.74 23.27
C ASN A 300 28.47 1.60 23.60
N ASN A 301 29.07 2.66 24.16
CA ASN A 301 30.46 2.70 24.66
C ASN A 301 31.58 2.83 23.61
N GLY A 302 31.30 3.29 22.38
CA GLY A 302 32.34 3.65 21.41
C GLY A 302 32.75 2.52 20.47
N PHE A 303 34.04 2.45 20.11
CA PHE A 303 34.54 1.49 19.12
C PHE A 303 35.92 0.93 19.45
N GLY A 304 36.18 -0.30 19.01
CA GLY A 304 37.47 -0.98 19.14
C GLY A 304 38.30 -0.87 17.87
N VAL A 305 39.62 -0.75 18.01
CA VAL A 305 40.58 -0.80 16.89
C VAL A 305 41.37 -2.10 17.00
N TYR A 306 41.26 -2.97 16.00
CA TYR A 306 41.98 -4.24 15.99
C TYR A 306 43.50 -4.03 15.85
N GLN A 307 44.26 -4.76 16.65
CA GLN A 307 45.72 -4.75 16.66
C GLN A 307 46.26 -6.10 16.19
N PRO A 308 46.72 -6.21 14.93
CA PRO A 308 47.20 -7.49 14.37
C PRO A 308 48.37 -8.11 15.13
N SER A 309 49.28 -7.28 15.66
CA SER A 309 50.50 -7.74 16.35
C SER A 309 50.23 -8.49 17.65
N THR A 310 49.15 -8.13 18.35
CA THR A 310 48.77 -8.69 19.66
C THR A 310 47.49 -9.49 19.58
N ASP A 311 46.84 -9.51 18.42
CA ASP A 311 45.55 -10.14 18.15
C ASP A 311 44.48 -9.78 19.21
N ASN A 312 44.41 -8.47 19.53
CA ASN A 312 43.56 -7.86 20.54
C ASN A 312 43.03 -6.49 20.04
N PHE A 313 42.30 -5.74 20.89
CA PHE A 313 41.67 -4.47 20.54
C PHE A 313 42.16 -3.31 21.41
N LYS A 314 42.31 -2.14 20.80
CA LYS A 314 42.45 -0.86 21.50
C LYS A 314 41.10 -0.15 21.50
N ASN A 315 40.52 0.00 22.68
CA ASN A 315 39.18 0.54 22.85
C ASN A 315 39.19 2.07 22.94
N ILE A 316 38.36 2.73 22.11
CA ILE A 316 38.10 4.17 22.12
C ILE A 316 36.70 4.39 22.69
N LEU A 317 36.65 4.87 23.94
CA LEU A 317 35.40 5.01 24.69
C LEU A 317 34.90 6.45 24.70
N PHE A 318 33.59 6.62 24.84
CA PHE A 318 32.97 7.91 25.11
C PHE A 318 33.40 8.42 26.50
N ASN A 319 33.81 9.68 26.59
CA ASN A 319 34.09 10.37 27.84
C ASN A 319 33.22 11.63 27.95
N PRO A 320 32.23 11.68 28.86
CA PRO A 320 31.34 12.84 29.02
C PRO A 320 32.06 14.11 29.50
N GLU A 321 33.22 13.97 30.15
CA GLU A 321 34.01 15.09 30.66
C GLU A 321 34.94 15.72 29.60
N ASP A 322 35.15 15.05 28.46
CA ASP A 322 35.99 15.55 27.36
C ASP A 322 35.11 16.04 26.20
N PRO A 323 35.00 17.36 25.95
CA PRO A 323 34.24 17.87 24.81
C PRO A 323 34.84 17.49 23.44
N LYS A 324 36.07 16.93 23.41
CA LYS A 324 36.72 16.35 22.22
C LYS A 324 36.61 14.82 22.18
N SER A 325 35.76 14.23 23.03
CA SER A 325 35.37 12.83 22.95
C SER A 325 34.55 12.56 21.68
N ILE A 326 34.44 11.29 21.32
CA ILE A 326 33.48 10.77 20.35
C ILE A 326 32.03 11.06 20.81
N PRO A 327 31.02 10.97 19.94
CA PRO A 327 29.61 11.06 20.32
C PRO A 327 29.22 9.94 21.30
N ASN A 328 28.23 10.20 22.14
CA ASN A 328 27.59 9.18 22.96
C ASN A 328 26.66 8.29 22.12
N GLY A 329 26.29 7.12 22.63
CA GLY A 329 25.37 6.18 21.97
C GLY A 329 26.09 5.09 21.16
N THR A 330 25.36 4.50 20.22
CA THR A 330 25.86 3.42 19.37
C THR A 330 26.67 4.01 18.24
N ILE A 331 27.99 3.76 18.23
CA ILE A 331 28.83 4.10 17.08
C ILE A 331 28.60 3.04 16.02
N ALA A 332 27.74 3.40 15.07
CA ALA A 332 27.11 2.43 14.21
C ALA A 332 27.59 2.53 12.75
N LEU A 333 28.33 3.59 12.43
CA LEU A 333 28.65 4.01 11.06
C LEU A 333 30.04 4.65 11.02
N PHE A 334 30.83 4.24 10.03
CA PHE A 334 32.15 4.79 9.74
C PHE A 334 32.21 5.18 8.27
N ALA A 335 32.73 6.37 7.99
CA ALA A 335 33.08 6.79 6.64
C ALA A 335 34.37 7.59 6.66
N GLU A 336 35.18 7.55 5.61
CA GLU A 336 36.46 8.26 5.55
C GLU A 336 36.51 9.24 4.39
N ASP A 337 36.81 10.50 4.68
CA ASP A 337 36.96 11.53 3.64
C ASP A 337 38.29 11.39 2.90
N LYS A 338 38.43 12.04 1.73
CA LYS A 338 39.67 11.96 0.94
C LYS A 338 40.90 12.52 1.67
N ALA A 339 40.71 13.34 2.70
CA ALA A 339 41.78 13.85 3.55
C ALA A 339 42.18 12.89 4.69
N GLY A 340 41.53 11.74 4.79
CA GLY A 340 41.81 10.71 5.80
C GLY A 340 41.23 11.01 7.19
N ASN A 341 40.19 11.86 7.26
CA ASN A 341 39.44 12.04 8.49
C ASN A 341 38.32 11.02 8.56
N LEU A 342 38.13 10.46 9.75
CA LEU A 342 37.09 9.49 10.03
C LEU A 342 35.82 10.21 10.48
N TRP A 343 34.72 9.94 9.81
CA TRP A 343 33.38 10.40 10.17
C TRP A 343 32.66 9.28 10.89
N ILE A 344 32.07 9.60 12.05
CA ILE A 344 31.34 8.64 12.87
C ILE A 344 29.94 9.14 13.20
N GLY A 345 28.96 8.27 13.01
CA GLY A 345 27.55 8.56 13.25
C GLY A 345 27.05 7.84 14.50
N SER A 346 26.30 8.55 15.32
CA SER A 346 25.58 8.01 16.46
C SER A 346 24.10 7.85 16.15
N ASP A 347 23.47 6.84 16.73
CA ASP A 347 22.02 6.64 16.67
C ASP A 347 21.23 7.69 17.48
N ARG A 348 21.90 8.49 18.33
CA ARG A 348 21.23 9.47 19.23
C ARG A 348 21.98 10.79 19.44
N ASP A 349 23.27 10.86 19.15
CA ASP A 349 24.13 12.01 19.49
C ASP A 349 24.79 12.67 18.27
N GLY A 350 24.18 12.50 17.09
CA GLY A 350 24.59 13.18 15.87
C GLY A 350 25.84 12.61 15.23
N LEU A 351 26.65 13.49 14.63
CA LEU A 351 27.79 13.15 13.78
C LEU A 351 29.07 13.80 14.30
N ALA A 352 30.18 13.07 14.29
CA ALA A 352 31.50 13.62 14.57
C ALA A 352 32.49 13.39 13.44
N LYS A 353 33.35 14.39 13.21
CA LYS A 353 34.56 14.30 12.39
C LYS A 353 35.77 14.11 13.30
N LEU A 354 36.53 13.05 13.09
CA LEU A 354 37.73 12.68 13.84
C LEU A 354 38.97 12.77 12.95
N ASN A 355 40.10 13.13 13.54
CA ASN A 355 41.39 13.00 12.85
C ASN A 355 41.90 11.55 12.89
N GLN A 356 43.04 11.29 12.23
CA GLN A 356 43.67 9.97 12.14
C GLN A 356 44.05 9.35 13.50
N ASN A 357 44.13 10.16 14.56
CA ASN A 357 44.40 9.75 15.95
C ASN A 357 43.12 9.56 16.78
N PHE A 358 41.95 9.52 16.13
CA PHE A 358 40.63 9.35 16.74
C PHE A 358 40.23 10.45 17.73
N LYS A 359 40.76 11.67 17.54
CA LYS A 359 40.31 12.84 18.31
C LYS A 359 39.27 13.62 17.54
N THR A 360 38.17 13.97 18.22
CA THR A 360 37.08 14.76 17.62
C THR A 360 37.58 16.15 17.25
N VAL A 361 37.46 16.47 15.97
CA VAL A 361 37.78 17.77 15.37
C VAL A 361 36.54 18.66 15.36
N LYS A 362 35.38 18.08 15.01
CA LYS A 362 34.10 18.77 14.95
C LYS A 362 32.97 17.81 15.28
N LEU A 363 31.97 18.31 16.00
CA LEU A 363 30.75 17.60 16.36
C LEU A 363 29.56 18.38 15.79
N PHE A 364 28.55 17.65 15.31
CA PHE A 364 27.33 18.17 14.72
C PHE A 364 26.11 17.62 15.47
N ARG A 365 25.24 18.51 15.95
CA ARG A 365 24.02 18.17 16.69
C ARG A 365 22.87 19.09 16.28
N VAL A 366 21.64 18.61 16.41
CA VAL A 366 20.45 19.45 16.23
C VAL A 366 20.54 20.67 17.14
N GLY A 367 20.34 21.86 16.57
CA GLY A 367 20.34 23.14 17.31
C GLY A 367 21.72 23.80 17.47
N ASP A 368 22.80 23.23 16.93
CA ASP A 368 24.15 23.83 17.00
C ASP A 368 24.42 24.90 15.91
N GLY A 369 23.40 25.18 15.09
CA GLY A 369 23.48 26.11 13.96
C GLY A 369 24.06 25.53 12.67
N SER A 370 24.40 24.23 12.61
CA SER A 370 24.88 23.55 11.39
C SER A 370 23.75 23.15 10.45
N GLY A 371 22.50 23.21 10.90
CA GLY A 371 21.33 22.75 10.13
C GLY A 371 21.15 21.23 10.09
N LEU A 372 21.81 20.46 10.96
CA LEU A 372 21.60 19.00 11.04
C LEU A 372 20.13 18.73 11.47
N PRO A 373 19.34 17.96 10.70
CA PRO A 373 17.91 17.86 10.93
C PRO A 373 17.52 16.87 12.05
N ALA A 374 18.37 15.88 12.34
CA ALA A 374 18.16 14.91 13.41
C ALA A 374 19.48 14.39 13.98
N ASN A 375 19.48 14.02 15.27
CA ASN A 375 20.65 13.41 15.92
C ASN A 375 20.76 11.89 15.68
N GLY A 376 19.69 11.26 15.20
CA GLY A 376 19.68 9.82 14.91
C GLY A 376 20.21 9.55 13.51
N ILE A 377 21.49 9.23 13.41
CA ILE A 377 22.16 8.98 12.12
C ILE A 377 22.08 7.49 11.80
N LEU A 378 21.49 7.18 10.64
CA LEU A 378 21.32 5.81 10.15
C LEU A 378 22.31 5.46 9.05
N GLU A 379 22.76 6.45 8.28
CA GLU A 379 23.72 6.25 7.20
C GLU A 379 24.74 7.39 7.11
N LEU A 380 25.99 7.03 6.81
CA LEU A 380 27.05 7.96 6.45
C LEU A 380 27.72 7.49 5.16
N PHE A 381 27.62 8.31 4.13
CA PHE A 381 28.19 8.01 2.82
C PHE A 381 29.07 9.17 2.37
N ILE A 382 30.25 8.86 1.83
CA ILE A 382 31.12 9.85 1.20
C ILE A 382 31.23 9.48 -0.27
N ASP A 383 30.79 10.40 -1.11
CA ASP A 383 30.67 10.17 -2.55
C ASP A 383 32.00 10.36 -3.29
N SER A 384 31.99 10.08 -4.59
CA SER A 384 33.12 10.23 -5.49
C SER A 384 33.66 11.67 -5.56
N LYS A 385 32.83 12.66 -5.22
CA LYS A 385 33.17 14.10 -5.17
C LYS A 385 33.66 14.56 -3.79
N ASP A 386 33.79 13.64 -2.84
CA ASP A 386 34.17 13.91 -1.44
C ASP A 386 33.14 14.78 -0.70
N GLN A 387 31.84 14.68 -1.03
CA GLN A 387 30.75 15.26 -0.25
C GLN A 387 30.30 14.29 0.84
N VAL A 388 29.87 14.81 1.99
CA VAL A 388 29.37 13.97 3.10
C VAL A 388 27.86 13.94 3.05
N TRP A 389 27.32 12.75 2.86
CA TRP A 389 25.90 12.44 2.82
C TRP A 389 25.51 11.74 4.12
N VAL A 390 24.40 12.18 4.70
CA VAL A 390 23.96 11.74 6.03
C VAL A 390 22.50 11.35 5.94
N GLY A 391 22.20 10.06 6.10
CA GLY A 391 20.85 9.54 6.23
C GLY A 391 20.38 9.58 7.68
N THR A 392 19.16 10.04 7.92
CA THR A 392 18.63 10.21 9.29
C THR A 392 17.43 9.31 9.57
N ASN A 393 17.17 9.11 10.87
CA ASN A 393 15.97 8.45 11.34
C ASN A 393 14.77 9.42 11.36
N GLY A 394 14.06 9.52 10.24
CA GLY A 394 12.75 10.17 10.16
C GLY A 394 12.74 11.63 9.69
N MET A 395 13.90 12.21 9.37
CA MET A 395 14.03 13.60 8.89
C MET A 395 14.72 13.71 7.52
N GLY A 396 14.67 12.63 6.72
CA GLY A 396 15.24 12.57 5.37
C GLY A 396 16.74 12.32 5.37
N PHE A 397 17.41 12.75 4.30
CA PHE A 397 18.87 12.80 4.24
C PHE A 397 19.34 14.24 4.07
N CYS A 398 20.60 14.48 4.41
CA CYS A 398 21.20 15.78 4.22
C CYS A 398 22.64 15.68 3.69
N ILE A 399 23.08 16.74 3.01
CA ILE A 399 24.39 16.85 2.40
C ILE A 399 25.14 18.00 3.08
N LEU A 400 26.37 17.74 3.53
CA LEU A 400 27.22 18.74 4.16
C LEU A 400 27.95 19.59 3.12
N ASN A 401 27.78 20.90 3.20
CA ASN A 401 28.74 21.83 2.60
C ASN A 401 29.98 21.92 3.50
N LYS A 402 31.12 21.41 3.02
CA LYS A 402 32.38 21.37 3.79
C LYS A 402 33.01 22.74 4.05
N GLU A 403 32.66 23.77 3.28
CA GLU A 403 33.19 25.13 3.44
C GLU A 403 32.46 25.89 4.55
N THR A 404 31.12 25.80 4.57
CA THR A 404 30.28 26.52 5.53
C THR A 404 29.88 25.67 6.74
N TYR A 405 30.10 24.36 6.69
CA TYR A 405 29.61 23.38 7.66
C TYR A 405 28.07 23.43 7.86
N GLN A 406 27.35 23.74 6.79
CA GLN A 406 25.88 23.75 6.76
C GLN A 406 25.34 22.52 6.02
N PHE A 407 24.25 21.95 6.53
CA PHE A 407 23.54 20.83 5.89
C PHE A 407 22.38 21.33 5.03
N LYS A 408 22.27 20.79 3.81
CA LYS A 408 21.04 20.89 2.98
C LYS A 408 20.25 19.59 3.11
N THR A 409 18.97 19.68 3.48
CA THR A 409 18.11 18.52 3.77
C THR A 409 17.12 18.27 2.64
N TYR A 410 16.84 17.00 2.36
CA TYR A 410 15.83 16.53 1.41
C TYR A 410 14.89 15.55 2.09
N THR A 411 13.59 15.72 1.87
CA THR A 411 12.49 15.03 2.55
C THR A 411 11.43 14.53 1.56
N THR A 412 10.36 13.93 2.07
CA THR A 412 9.19 13.56 1.25
C THR A 412 8.53 14.76 0.57
N ALA A 413 8.67 15.98 1.10
CA ALA A 413 8.17 17.18 0.45
C ALA A 413 8.94 17.51 -0.85
N ASP A 414 10.19 17.06 -0.94
CA ASP A 414 11.06 17.25 -2.10
C ASP A 414 10.95 16.09 -3.11
N GLY A 415 10.23 15.01 -2.77
CA GLY A 415 10.02 13.84 -3.62
C GLY A 415 10.64 12.54 -3.13
N LEU A 416 11.34 12.52 -1.99
CA LEU A 416 11.88 11.30 -1.38
C LEU A 416 10.76 10.30 -1.03
N ALA A 417 11.01 8.99 -1.15
CA ALA A 417 10.00 7.97 -0.90
C ALA A 417 9.54 7.91 0.59
N ASN A 418 10.47 8.13 1.52
CA ASN A 418 10.20 8.20 2.96
C ASN A 418 11.37 8.85 3.73
N ASN A 419 11.07 9.51 4.85
CA ASN A 419 12.07 10.27 5.63
C ASN A 419 13.01 9.43 6.51
N THR A 420 12.81 8.13 6.66
CA THR A 420 13.80 7.25 7.31
C THR A 420 14.73 6.68 6.25
N VAL A 421 15.97 7.15 6.20
CA VAL A 421 16.95 6.78 5.17
C VAL A 421 17.93 5.76 5.74
N HIS A 422 17.96 4.56 5.14
CA HIS A 422 18.75 3.42 5.63
C HIS A 422 20.13 3.28 4.99
N ASN A 423 20.24 3.57 3.68
CA ASN A 423 21.48 3.42 2.92
C ASN A 423 21.49 4.42 1.76
N ILE A 424 22.69 4.85 1.36
CA ILE A 424 22.93 5.72 0.20
C ILE A 424 24.11 5.16 -0.58
N LEU A 425 23.93 4.88 -1.87
CA LEU A 425 25.02 4.50 -2.78
C LEU A 425 25.02 5.40 -4.03
N GLU A 426 26.21 5.62 -4.58
CA GLU A 426 26.40 6.33 -5.86
C GLU A 426 26.73 5.32 -6.97
N ASP A 427 25.96 5.31 -8.06
CA ASP A 427 26.28 4.49 -9.23
C ASP A 427 27.42 5.09 -10.07
N ASP A 428 27.83 4.40 -11.14
CA ASP A 428 28.93 4.87 -12.00
C ASP A 428 28.57 6.09 -12.87
N GLN A 429 27.28 6.46 -12.91
CA GLN A 429 26.79 7.64 -13.61
C GLN A 429 26.68 8.87 -12.69
N GLY A 430 27.00 8.72 -11.40
CA GLY A 430 26.87 9.80 -10.40
C GLY A 430 25.44 10.04 -9.95
N ILE A 431 24.55 9.06 -10.13
CA ILE A 431 23.19 9.06 -9.60
C ILE A 431 23.17 8.32 -8.26
N TYR A 432 22.38 8.83 -7.33
CA TYR A 432 22.33 8.32 -5.96
C TYR A 432 21.11 7.43 -5.77
N TRP A 433 21.31 6.31 -5.08
CA TRP A 433 20.31 5.31 -4.78
C TRP A 433 20.11 5.25 -3.27
N ILE A 434 18.90 5.57 -2.83
CA ILE A 434 18.57 5.86 -1.44
C ILE A 434 17.48 4.90 -0.99
N THR A 435 17.76 4.03 -0.05
CA THR A 435 16.75 3.11 0.50
C THR A 435 16.09 3.65 1.75
N THR A 436 14.80 3.35 1.92
CA THR A 436 13.98 3.90 3.00
C THR A 436 13.08 2.84 3.65
N ASN A 437 12.26 3.23 4.63
CA ASN A 437 11.20 2.36 5.18
C ASN A 437 10.03 2.12 4.20
N ARG A 438 9.93 2.91 3.12
CA ARG A 438 8.84 2.80 2.13
C ARG A 438 9.38 2.92 0.71
N GLY A 439 10.24 1.98 0.33
CA GLY A 439 10.79 1.85 -1.01
C GLY A 439 12.18 2.47 -1.16
N MET A 440 12.59 2.62 -2.41
CA MET A 440 13.89 3.14 -2.80
C MET A 440 13.70 4.36 -3.71
N SER A 441 14.53 5.38 -3.53
CA SER A 441 14.56 6.59 -4.35
C SER A 441 15.85 6.65 -5.15
N ARG A 442 15.72 6.85 -6.45
CA ARG A 442 16.80 7.31 -7.33
C ARG A 442 16.80 8.83 -7.32
N PHE A 443 17.94 9.42 -7.00
CA PHE A 443 18.12 10.86 -6.86
C PHE A 443 19.20 11.37 -7.81
N ASP A 444 18.79 12.22 -8.74
CA ASP A 444 19.72 12.99 -9.56
C ASP A 444 20.07 14.30 -8.84
N HIS A 445 21.29 14.38 -8.30
CA HIS A 445 21.72 15.54 -7.54
C HIS A 445 21.84 16.82 -8.38
N ALA A 446 22.01 16.71 -9.71
CA ALA A 446 22.17 17.89 -10.56
C ALA A 446 20.82 18.58 -10.86
N SER A 447 19.76 17.79 -11.08
CA SER A 447 18.40 18.29 -11.32
C SER A 447 17.53 18.34 -10.06
N GLU A 448 18.00 17.76 -8.96
CA GLU A 448 17.26 17.52 -7.72
C GLU A 448 15.98 16.67 -7.91
N ALA A 449 15.92 15.89 -8.98
CA ALA A 449 14.77 15.06 -9.31
C ALA A 449 14.82 13.69 -8.62
N PHE A 450 13.65 13.25 -8.14
CA PHE A 450 13.47 11.93 -7.53
C PHE A 450 12.66 11.00 -8.43
N THR A 451 13.06 9.72 -8.47
CA THR A 451 12.25 8.63 -9.02
C THR A 451 12.12 7.53 -7.97
N ASN A 452 10.89 7.22 -7.56
CA ASN A 452 10.64 6.29 -6.47
C ASN A 452 10.21 4.91 -6.98
N PHE A 453 10.77 3.88 -6.34
CA PHE A 453 10.51 2.47 -6.59
C PHE A 453 9.98 1.80 -5.33
N TYR A 454 9.04 0.88 -5.53
CA TYR A 454 8.33 0.16 -4.48
C TYR A 454 8.33 -1.34 -4.81
N ARG A 455 7.75 -2.16 -3.92
CA ARG A 455 7.59 -3.60 -4.13
C ARG A 455 6.96 -3.98 -5.49
N GLN A 456 6.03 -3.17 -5.99
CA GLN A 456 5.38 -3.38 -7.30
C GLN A 456 6.35 -3.24 -8.49
N ASP A 457 7.46 -2.53 -8.30
CA ASP A 457 8.53 -2.38 -9.28
C ASP A 457 9.55 -3.54 -9.24
N GLY A 458 9.39 -4.49 -8.30
CA GLY A 458 10.26 -5.66 -8.15
C GLY A 458 11.19 -5.62 -6.95
N LEU A 459 11.04 -4.66 -6.02
CA LEU A 459 11.83 -4.65 -4.77
C LEU A 459 11.46 -5.83 -3.86
N GLN A 460 12.43 -6.33 -3.08
CA GLN A 460 12.26 -7.43 -2.11
C GLN A 460 11.08 -7.17 -1.14
N ASP A 461 11.00 -5.93 -0.67
CA ASP A 461 9.89 -5.36 0.09
C ASP A 461 10.02 -3.82 0.00
N ASN A 462 9.08 -3.08 0.57
CA ASN A 462 9.20 -1.64 0.74
C ASN A 462 10.14 -1.27 1.90
N GLN A 463 10.34 -2.16 2.88
CA GLN A 463 11.21 -1.87 4.01
C GLN A 463 12.62 -2.41 3.79
N PHE A 464 13.61 -1.51 3.85
CA PHE A 464 15.04 -1.83 3.78
C PHE A 464 15.70 -1.83 5.16
N MET A 465 16.85 -2.51 5.26
CA MET A 465 17.63 -2.60 6.48
C MET A 465 18.81 -1.63 6.43
N THR A 466 19.12 -1.00 7.55
CA THR A 466 20.28 -0.08 7.69
C THR A 466 21.59 -0.82 7.46
N ARG A 467 22.56 -0.21 6.77
CA ARG A 467 23.90 -0.77 6.42
C ARG A 467 23.86 -2.01 5.54
N SER A 468 22.73 -2.26 4.91
CA SER A 468 22.52 -3.39 4.02
C SER A 468 22.62 -2.92 2.58
N ALA A 469 23.79 -2.41 2.20
CA ALA A 469 24.03 -1.93 0.85
C ALA A 469 25.49 -2.13 0.42
N LEU A 470 25.71 -2.45 -0.85
CA LEU A 470 27.04 -2.59 -1.45
C LEU A 470 27.01 -2.24 -2.94
N LYS A 471 28.01 -1.49 -3.40
CA LYS A 471 28.33 -1.36 -4.82
C LYS A 471 29.48 -2.31 -5.14
N THR A 472 29.25 -3.24 -6.07
CA THR A 472 30.28 -4.20 -6.48
C THR A 472 31.33 -3.57 -7.38
N SER A 473 32.46 -4.25 -7.52
CA SER A 473 33.55 -3.95 -8.45
C SER A 473 33.12 -3.87 -9.92
N THR A 474 31.97 -4.47 -10.26
CA THR A 474 31.37 -4.43 -11.61
C THR A 474 30.33 -3.33 -11.79
N GLY A 475 30.08 -2.50 -10.77
CA GLY A 475 29.11 -1.40 -10.81
C GLY A 475 27.67 -1.80 -10.45
N LYS A 476 27.42 -3.06 -10.09
CA LYS A 476 26.10 -3.49 -9.61
C LYS A 476 25.84 -2.97 -8.20
N LEU A 477 24.58 -2.66 -7.91
CA LEU A 477 24.15 -2.26 -6.58
C LEU A 477 23.37 -3.38 -5.91
N LEU A 478 23.68 -3.61 -4.64
CA LEU A 478 22.97 -4.54 -3.76
C LEU A 478 22.33 -3.74 -2.63
N PHE A 479 21.08 -4.06 -2.33
CA PHE A 479 20.34 -3.48 -1.20
C PHE A 479 19.52 -4.56 -0.50
N GLY A 480 19.75 -4.76 0.79
CA GLY A 480 19.07 -5.75 1.60
C GLY A 480 17.98 -5.15 2.48
N GLY A 481 16.99 -5.96 2.80
CA GLY A 481 15.87 -5.58 3.62
C GLY A 481 15.27 -6.75 4.37
N VAL A 482 13.97 -6.68 4.64
CA VAL A 482 13.27 -7.64 5.50
C VAL A 482 12.76 -8.89 4.77
N GLY A 483 12.67 -8.82 3.44
CA GLY A 483 12.21 -9.84 2.50
C GLY A 483 13.32 -10.38 1.60
N GLY A 484 14.59 -10.23 1.97
CA GLY A 484 15.75 -10.65 1.19
C GLY A 484 16.58 -9.47 0.72
N PHE A 485 17.10 -9.53 -0.49
CA PHE A 485 17.83 -8.41 -1.09
C PHE A 485 17.60 -8.27 -2.59
N ASN A 486 17.79 -7.04 -3.06
CA ASN A 486 17.85 -6.73 -4.48
C ASN A 486 19.30 -6.63 -4.95
N MET A 487 19.59 -7.14 -6.14
CA MET A 487 20.85 -6.90 -6.85
C MET A 487 20.52 -6.46 -8.27
N PHE A 488 21.08 -5.35 -8.74
CA PHE A 488 20.79 -4.88 -10.09
C PHE A 488 21.93 -4.04 -10.66
N ASP A 489 21.90 -3.88 -11.98
CA ASP A 489 22.81 -3.01 -12.73
C ASP A 489 22.07 -1.73 -13.12
N PRO A 490 22.39 -0.56 -12.51
CA PRO A 490 21.72 0.70 -12.81
C PRO A 490 21.81 1.10 -14.28
N SER A 491 22.88 0.70 -15.00
CA SER A 491 23.08 1.07 -16.40
C SER A 491 22.08 0.39 -17.35
N LYS A 492 21.42 -0.68 -16.90
CA LYS A 492 20.40 -1.40 -17.67
C LYS A 492 19.00 -0.83 -17.51
N MET A 493 18.79 0.12 -16.59
CA MET A 493 17.51 0.79 -16.46
C MET A 493 17.21 1.63 -17.69
N LYS A 494 16.02 1.40 -18.26
CA LYS A 494 15.49 2.18 -19.36
C LYS A 494 14.25 2.90 -18.88
N THR A 495 14.19 4.20 -19.13
CA THR A 495 12.96 4.99 -19.00
C THR A 495 11.99 4.60 -20.10
N ASN A 496 10.73 4.43 -19.72
CA ASN A 496 9.63 4.24 -20.64
C ASN A 496 9.37 5.55 -21.40
N THR A 497 9.76 5.58 -22.67
CA THR A 497 9.55 6.75 -23.54
C THR A 497 8.23 6.68 -24.32
N ILE A 498 7.40 5.66 -24.08
CA ILE A 498 6.17 5.43 -24.83
C ILE A 498 5.02 6.18 -24.15
N ALA A 499 4.51 7.21 -24.83
CA ALA A 499 3.34 7.95 -24.37
C ALA A 499 2.06 7.07 -24.43
N PRO A 500 1.19 7.10 -23.40
CA PRO A 500 -0.02 6.29 -23.38
C PRO A 500 -1.10 6.86 -24.31
N LYS A 501 -1.88 5.99 -24.94
CA LYS A 501 -3.14 6.41 -25.59
C LYS A 501 -4.21 6.60 -24.51
N VAL A 502 -4.96 7.71 -24.58
CA VAL A 502 -5.93 8.10 -23.57
C VAL A 502 -7.35 7.83 -24.07
N PHE A 503 -8.19 7.25 -23.23
CA PHE A 503 -9.59 6.94 -23.54
C PHE A 503 -10.51 7.30 -22.39
N VAL A 504 -11.72 7.76 -22.70
CA VAL A 504 -12.83 7.85 -21.74
C VAL A 504 -13.54 6.50 -21.73
N THR A 505 -13.52 5.79 -20.62
CA THR A 505 -14.03 4.40 -20.55
C THR A 505 -15.50 4.33 -20.20
N SER A 506 -15.99 5.28 -19.41
CA SER A 506 -17.39 5.35 -19.03
C SER A 506 -17.83 6.73 -18.60
N MET A 507 -19.13 6.94 -18.72
CA MET A 507 -19.84 8.08 -18.16
C MET A 507 -20.90 7.57 -17.19
N SER A 508 -21.05 8.26 -16.07
CA SER A 508 -22.15 8.02 -15.13
C SER A 508 -22.97 9.29 -14.99
N LEU A 509 -24.30 9.15 -14.94
CA LEU A 509 -25.24 10.22 -14.65
C LEU A 509 -25.85 9.93 -13.28
N TYR A 510 -25.79 10.87 -12.33
CA TYR A 510 -26.28 10.64 -10.96
C TYR A 510 -25.69 9.39 -10.28
N ASN A 511 -24.40 9.13 -10.52
CA ASN A 511 -23.66 7.91 -10.10
C ASN A 511 -24.18 6.58 -10.68
N GLU A 512 -25.12 6.60 -11.62
CA GLU A 512 -25.51 5.42 -12.40
C GLU A 512 -24.76 5.37 -13.72
N LYS A 513 -24.11 4.24 -14.00
CA LYS A 513 -23.33 4.03 -15.22
C LYS A 513 -24.24 4.06 -16.44
N LEU A 514 -23.95 4.96 -17.37
CA LEU A 514 -24.75 5.16 -18.57
C LEU A 514 -24.38 4.09 -19.62
N LEU A 515 -25.38 3.38 -20.14
CA LEU A 515 -25.20 2.39 -21.20
C LEU A 515 -25.75 2.92 -22.55
N PRO A 516 -25.19 2.49 -23.69
CA PRO A 516 -25.71 2.87 -25.00
C PRO A 516 -27.08 2.23 -25.26
N GLY A 517 -28.04 3.01 -25.78
CA GLY A 517 -29.36 2.47 -26.09
C GLY A 517 -30.42 3.52 -26.45
N PRO A 518 -31.62 3.09 -26.86
CA PRO A 518 -32.71 4.00 -27.21
C PRO A 518 -33.12 4.88 -26.01
N GLY A 519 -33.01 6.21 -26.16
CA GLY A 519 -33.30 7.18 -25.09
C GLY A 519 -32.11 7.50 -24.18
N SER A 520 -30.96 6.87 -24.40
CA SER A 520 -29.69 7.25 -23.75
C SER A 520 -29.03 8.41 -24.50
N PRO A 521 -28.38 9.36 -23.80
CA PRO A 521 -27.46 10.33 -24.41
C PRO A 521 -26.31 9.68 -25.21
N LEU A 522 -26.04 8.38 -24.97
CA LEU A 522 -25.02 7.61 -25.67
C LEU A 522 -25.63 6.73 -26.77
N SER A 523 -25.23 6.97 -28.02
CA SER A 523 -25.54 6.11 -29.18
C SER A 523 -24.60 4.90 -29.31
N GLU A 524 -23.39 5.01 -28.77
CA GLU A 524 -22.35 3.98 -28.77
C GLU A 524 -21.57 3.99 -27.44
N SER A 525 -20.58 3.12 -27.28
CA SER A 525 -19.72 3.12 -26.08
C SER A 525 -19.09 4.51 -25.87
N THR A 526 -18.97 4.94 -24.61
CA THR A 526 -18.33 6.20 -24.23
C THR A 526 -16.92 6.34 -24.83
N THR A 527 -16.21 5.22 -25.00
CA THR A 527 -14.87 5.17 -25.60
C THR A 527 -14.78 5.71 -27.01
N PHE A 528 -15.86 5.59 -27.79
CA PHE A 528 -15.90 6.00 -29.20
C PHE A 528 -16.80 7.23 -29.42
N THR A 529 -17.57 7.62 -28.41
CA THR A 529 -18.44 8.78 -28.46
C THR A 529 -17.62 10.07 -28.51
N LYS A 530 -17.94 10.96 -29.45
CA LYS A 530 -17.28 12.28 -29.59
C LYS A 530 -18.12 13.43 -29.08
N ASP A 531 -19.44 13.31 -29.19
CA ASP A 531 -20.40 14.36 -28.84
C ASP A 531 -21.47 13.76 -27.93
N ILE A 532 -21.70 14.41 -26.80
CA ILE A 532 -22.75 14.06 -25.84
C ILE A 532 -23.71 15.24 -25.72
N ILE A 533 -24.99 14.95 -25.86
CA ILE A 533 -26.05 15.94 -25.69
C ILE A 533 -26.81 15.59 -24.42
N LEU A 534 -26.78 16.50 -23.46
CA LEU A 534 -27.45 16.38 -22.17
C LEU A 534 -28.59 17.39 -22.10
N ASP A 535 -29.67 17.01 -21.41
CA ASP A 535 -30.74 17.93 -21.07
C ASP A 535 -30.40 18.72 -19.80
N TYR A 536 -31.08 19.85 -19.58
CA TYR A 536 -30.80 20.75 -18.44
C TYR A 536 -30.94 20.09 -17.06
N ASP A 537 -31.69 18.99 -16.98
CA ASP A 537 -31.93 18.19 -15.78
C ASP A 537 -30.99 16.98 -15.69
N GLN A 538 -29.90 16.97 -16.46
CA GLN A 538 -28.82 15.98 -16.46
C GLN A 538 -27.51 16.64 -16.01
N ASN A 539 -27.54 17.25 -14.84
CA ASN A 539 -26.55 18.24 -14.38
C ASN A 539 -25.44 17.68 -13.47
N VAL A 540 -25.50 16.40 -13.12
CA VAL A 540 -24.44 15.70 -12.36
C VAL A 540 -23.95 14.52 -13.18
N PHE A 541 -22.71 14.62 -13.65
CA PHE A 541 -22.09 13.56 -14.43
C PHE A 541 -20.62 13.37 -14.09
N THR A 542 -20.19 12.11 -14.16
CA THR A 542 -18.82 11.68 -13.86
C THR A 542 -18.26 10.95 -15.06
N PHE A 543 -17.04 11.28 -15.44
CA PHE A 543 -16.29 10.57 -16.48
C PHE A 543 -15.18 9.75 -15.86
N GLU A 544 -15.09 8.49 -16.26
CA GLU A 544 -13.95 7.63 -15.99
C GLU A 544 -13.09 7.51 -17.24
N TYR A 545 -11.77 7.50 -17.05
CA TYR A 545 -10.81 7.51 -18.15
C TYR A 545 -9.55 6.72 -17.81
N ILE A 546 -8.81 6.33 -18.84
CA ILE A 546 -7.59 5.54 -18.70
C ILE A 546 -6.55 5.92 -19.74
N GLY A 547 -5.29 5.97 -19.30
CA GLY A 547 -4.13 5.98 -20.18
C GLY A 547 -3.59 4.56 -20.32
N LEU A 548 -3.51 4.04 -21.55
CA LEU A 548 -3.03 2.68 -21.85
C LEU A 548 -1.50 2.58 -21.73
N SER A 549 -1.00 2.68 -20.50
CA SER A 549 0.35 2.28 -20.11
C SER A 549 0.25 1.25 -18.99
N PHE A 550 0.61 0.00 -19.29
CA PHE A 550 0.48 -1.13 -18.37
C PHE A 550 1.70 -1.28 -17.46
N GLN A 551 2.85 -0.72 -17.86
CA GLN A 551 4.03 -0.64 -16.99
C GLN A 551 3.69 0.24 -15.80
N ASN A 552 3.60 -0.37 -14.62
CA ASN A 552 3.30 0.30 -13.35
C ASN A 552 2.12 1.28 -13.46
N ALA A 553 0.97 0.81 -13.95
CA ALA A 553 -0.20 1.62 -14.26
C ALA A 553 -0.79 2.43 -13.08
N SER A 554 -0.39 2.11 -11.84
CA SER A 554 -0.69 2.89 -10.63
C SER A 554 0.07 4.22 -10.54
N LYS A 555 1.18 4.37 -11.30
CA LYS A 555 2.01 5.59 -11.34
C LYS A 555 1.63 6.56 -12.48
N ASN A 556 0.77 6.14 -13.40
CA ASN A 556 0.31 7.01 -14.49
C ASN A 556 -0.36 8.26 -13.91
N GLN A 557 0.06 9.44 -14.34
CA GLN A 557 -0.55 10.71 -13.92
C GLN A 557 -1.59 11.16 -14.95
N TYR A 558 -2.62 11.86 -14.49
CA TYR A 558 -3.74 12.36 -15.28
C TYR A 558 -3.92 13.84 -15.06
N LYS A 559 -4.36 14.53 -16.11
CA LYS A 559 -4.80 15.91 -16.04
C LYS A 559 -5.99 16.11 -16.96
N TYR A 560 -6.86 17.05 -16.62
CA TYR A 560 -8.04 17.36 -17.42
C TYR A 560 -8.20 18.86 -17.63
N MET A 561 -8.99 19.22 -18.63
CA MET A 561 -9.37 20.58 -18.96
C MET A 561 -10.80 20.55 -19.47
N LEU A 562 -11.66 21.47 -19.02
CA LEU A 562 -13.03 21.61 -19.50
C LEU A 562 -13.20 23.00 -20.13
N GLU A 563 -12.93 23.09 -21.42
CA GLU A 563 -13.11 24.33 -22.18
C GLU A 563 -14.59 24.74 -22.14
N GLY A 564 -14.85 26.01 -21.88
CA GLY A 564 -16.19 26.54 -21.56
C GLY A 564 -16.44 26.76 -20.06
N LEU A 565 -15.65 26.13 -19.19
CA LEU A 565 -15.59 26.43 -17.75
C LEU A 565 -14.25 27.06 -17.36
N HIS A 566 -13.14 26.45 -17.78
CA HIS A 566 -11.77 26.95 -17.57
C HIS A 566 -10.83 26.49 -18.70
N ASP A 567 -9.80 27.29 -18.99
CA ASP A 567 -8.88 27.04 -20.10
C ASP A 567 -7.50 26.48 -19.65
N ASP A 568 -7.28 26.28 -18.35
CA ASP A 568 -6.05 25.72 -17.79
C ASP A 568 -6.17 24.20 -17.54
N TRP A 569 -5.03 23.49 -17.64
CA TRP A 569 -4.94 22.07 -17.26
C TRP A 569 -4.93 21.93 -15.73
N ILE A 570 -5.81 21.09 -15.21
CA ILE A 570 -5.87 20.73 -13.81
C ILE A 570 -5.24 19.36 -13.63
N ASP A 571 -4.18 19.27 -12.81
CA ASP A 571 -3.57 18.01 -12.44
C ASP A 571 -4.51 17.21 -11.52
N ASN A 572 -4.79 15.97 -11.90
CA ASN A 572 -5.64 15.05 -11.16
C ASN A 572 -4.86 13.84 -10.61
N GLY A 573 -3.54 13.98 -10.47
CA GLY A 573 -2.65 12.96 -9.92
C GLY A 573 -2.86 11.59 -10.57
N THR A 574 -3.07 10.55 -9.77
CA THR A 574 -3.34 9.18 -10.25
C THR A 574 -4.84 8.86 -10.40
N GLU A 575 -5.73 9.82 -10.13
CA GLU A 575 -7.18 9.62 -10.16
C GLU A 575 -7.70 9.47 -11.60
N ARG A 576 -8.54 8.44 -11.79
CA ARG A 576 -9.09 8.04 -13.08
C ARG A 576 -10.52 8.52 -13.32
N LYS A 577 -11.01 9.42 -12.46
CA LYS A 577 -12.37 9.94 -12.51
C LYS A 577 -12.39 11.45 -12.31
N VAL A 578 -13.30 12.11 -13.00
CA VAL A 578 -13.62 13.54 -12.81
C VAL A 578 -15.12 13.73 -12.83
N SER A 579 -15.64 14.54 -11.90
CA SER A 579 -17.07 14.80 -11.73
C SER A 579 -17.36 16.27 -11.92
N PHE A 580 -18.45 16.58 -12.65
CA PHE A 580 -18.94 17.93 -12.85
C PHE A 580 -20.37 18.03 -12.34
N MET A 581 -20.67 19.15 -11.66
CA MET A 581 -21.96 19.40 -11.04
C MET A 581 -22.48 20.77 -11.47
N ASN A 582 -23.77 20.85 -11.81
CA ASN A 582 -24.50 22.09 -12.07
C ASN A 582 -23.86 23.02 -13.11
N LEU A 583 -23.32 22.46 -14.21
CA LEU A 583 -22.86 23.29 -15.32
C LEU A 583 -24.03 24.01 -15.99
N GLU A 584 -23.81 25.28 -16.35
CA GLU A 584 -24.81 26.07 -17.06
C GLU A 584 -25.07 25.50 -18.48
N PRO A 585 -26.28 25.67 -19.05
CA PRO A 585 -26.55 25.27 -20.42
C PRO A 585 -25.58 25.94 -21.41
N GLY A 586 -24.89 25.13 -22.21
CA GLY A 586 -23.80 25.60 -23.05
C GLY A 586 -23.08 24.47 -23.78
N HIS A 587 -22.02 24.84 -24.50
CA HIS A 587 -21.12 23.90 -25.16
C HIS A 587 -19.79 23.87 -24.40
N TYR A 588 -19.37 22.65 -24.05
CA TYR A 588 -18.12 22.40 -23.34
C TYR A 588 -17.29 21.37 -24.10
N THR A 589 -15.97 21.45 -23.97
CA THR A 589 -15.06 20.44 -24.51
C THR A 589 -14.17 19.91 -23.40
N LEU A 590 -14.42 18.66 -23.00
CA LEU A 590 -13.60 17.95 -22.03
C LEU A 590 -12.38 17.36 -22.73
N LYS A 591 -11.19 17.75 -22.28
CA LYS A 591 -9.90 17.21 -22.70
C LYS A 591 -9.27 16.48 -21.52
N ILE A 592 -8.91 15.22 -21.73
CA ILE A 592 -8.23 14.40 -20.72
C ILE A 592 -6.89 13.95 -21.29
N ASN A 593 -5.82 14.17 -20.54
CA ASN A 593 -4.49 13.70 -20.89
C ASN A 593 -3.95 12.77 -19.78
N ALA A 594 -3.06 11.86 -20.16
CA ALA A 594 -2.40 10.94 -19.25
C ALA A 594 -0.90 10.86 -19.59
N SER A 595 -0.10 10.58 -18.57
CA SER A 595 1.30 10.20 -18.71
C SER A 595 1.52 8.74 -18.35
N ASN A 596 2.60 8.16 -18.84
CA ASN A 596 3.06 6.86 -18.38
C ASN A 596 3.72 6.95 -16.99
N ASN A 597 4.25 5.83 -16.49
CA ASN A 597 4.90 5.74 -15.18
C ASN A 597 6.15 6.62 -15.01
N ASP A 598 6.76 7.08 -16.11
CA ASP A 598 7.98 7.89 -16.11
C ASP A 598 7.72 9.36 -16.53
N GLY A 599 6.44 9.78 -16.54
CA GLY A 599 6.06 11.18 -16.76
C GLY A 599 6.01 11.61 -18.23
N VAL A 600 6.04 10.67 -19.18
CA VAL A 600 5.86 10.99 -20.61
C VAL A 600 4.38 11.13 -20.92
N TRP A 601 3.96 12.37 -21.18
CA TRP A 601 2.58 12.74 -21.50
C TRP A 601 2.16 12.37 -22.92
N SER A 602 0.87 12.08 -23.13
CA SER A 602 0.32 11.87 -24.47
C SER A 602 0.29 13.16 -25.28
N ASP A 603 0.73 13.05 -26.54
CA ASP A 603 0.55 14.08 -27.57
C ASP A 603 -0.90 14.13 -28.11
N GLN A 604 -1.71 13.12 -27.78
CA GLN A 604 -3.11 12.98 -28.22
C GLN A 604 -4.01 12.82 -26.99
N PRO A 605 -4.53 13.91 -26.41
CA PRO A 605 -5.51 13.82 -25.34
C PRO A 605 -6.84 13.25 -25.86
N ALA A 606 -7.62 12.61 -24.98
CA ALA A 606 -9.00 12.26 -25.27
C ALA A 606 -9.85 13.54 -25.26
N ILE A 607 -10.64 13.77 -26.32
CA ILE A 607 -11.46 14.96 -26.49
C ILE A 607 -12.93 14.52 -26.59
N LEU A 608 -13.79 15.14 -25.79
CA LEU A 608 -15.22 14.88 -25.74
C LEU A 608 -15.99 16.20 -25.70
N ASN A 609 -16.88 16.41 -26.67
CA ASN A 609 -17.75 17.58 -26.70
C ASN A 609 -19.03 17.29 -25.92
N ILE A 610 -19.42 18.22 -25.06
CA ILE A 610 -20.60 18.12 -24.20
C ILE A 610 -21.48 19.32 -24.50
N THR A 611 -22.74 19.07 -24.87
CA THR A 611 -23.73 20.11 -25.09
C THR A 611 -24.85 19.94 -24.07
N ILE A 612 -25.08 20.97 -23.25
CA ILE A 612 -26.17 20.98 -22.27
C ILE A 612 -27.29 21.87 -22.82
N ASN A 613 -28.43 21.27 -23.16
CA ASN A 613 -29.59 21.98 -23.69
C ASN A 613 -30.23 22.86 -22.60
N PRO A 614 -30.64 24.10 -22.92
CA PRO A 614 -31.37 24.93 -21.97
C PRO A 614 -32.81 24.41 -21.76
N PRO A 615 -33.41 24.63 -20.58
CA PRO A 615 -34.79 24.25 -20.34
C PRO A 615 -35.76 24.99 -21.26
N PHE A 616 -36.91 24.39 -21.55
CA PHE A 616 -37.85 24.95 -22.54
C PHE A 616 -38.33 26.37 -22.19
N TRP A 617 -38.43 26.73 -20.90
CA TRP A 617 -38.82 28.07 -20.47
C TRP A 617 -37.74 29.14 -20.67
N ALA A 618 -36.47 28.73 -20.84
CA ALA A 618 -35.36 29.64 -21.15
C ALA A 618 -35.25 29.94 -22.66
N THR A 619 -36.02 29.26 -23.50
CA THR A 619 -36.00 29.45 -24.97
C THR A 619 -36.64 30.77 -25.40
N TRP A 620 -36.17 31.32 -26.52
CA TRP A 620 -36.64 32.61 -27.02
C TRP A 620 -38.13 32.62 -27.37
N TRP A 621 -38.66 31.54 -27.93
CA TRP A 621 -40.07 31.46 -28.33
C TRP A 621 -40.99 31.43 -27.10
N PHE A 622 -40.58 30.74 -26.02
CA PHE A 622 -41.35 30.71 -24.78
C PHE A 622 -41.36 32.09 -24.13
N ARG A 623 -40.20 32.77 -24.06
CA ARG A 623 -40.11 34.16 -23.58
C ARG A 623 -40.99 35.11 -24.40
N SER A 624 -41.01 34.96 -25.74
CA SER A 624 -41.90 35.74 -26.61
C SER A 624 -43.38 35.44 -26.36
N LEU A 625 -43.74 34.18 -26.15
CA LEU A 625 -45.12 33.78 -25.82
C LEU A 625 -45.55 34.31 -24.45
N SER A 626 -44.69 34.22 -23.43
CA SER A 626 -44.93 34.79 -22.11
C SER A 626 -45.13 36.30 -22.19
N ALA A 627 -44.28 37.01 -22.95
CA ALA A 627 -44.42 38.45 -23.18
C ALA A 627 -45.75 38.80 -23.87
N LEU A 628 -46.19 38.00 -24.84
CA LEU A 628 -47.49 38.16 -25.51
C LEU A 628 -48.67 37.91 -24.56
N ILE A 629 -48.58 36.91 -23.69
CA ILE A 629 -49.61 36.65 -22.66
C ILE A 629 -49.67 37.80 -21.65
N ILE A 630 -48.53 38.33 -21.22
CA ILE A 630 -48.46 39.49 -20.33
C ILE A 630 -49.05 40.72 -21.02
N ALA A 631 -48.69 40.98 -22.29
CA ALA A 631 -49.26 42.08 -23.07
C ALA A 631 -50.78 41.92 -23.25
N PHE A 632 -51.27 40.71 -23.47
CA PHE A 632 -52.69 40.40 -23.53
C PHE A 632 -53.38 40.66 -22.18
N PHE A 633 -52.78 40.26 -21.06
CA PHE A 633 -53.31 40.53 -19.72
C PHE A 633 -53.31 42.04 -19.39
N ILE A 634 -52.24 42.76 -19.74
CA ILE A 634 -52.18 44.22 -19.60
C ILE A 634 -53.28 44.87 -20.44
N TYR A 635 -53.46 44.43 -21.68
CA TYR A 635 -54.54 44.91 -22.56
C TYR A 635 -55.93 44.57 -22.01
N TRP A 636 -56.12 43.35 -21.47
CA TRP A 636 -57.37 42.91 -20.86
C TRP A 636 -57.71 43.71 -19.60
N ILE A 637 -56.73 43.94 -18.72
CA ILE A 637 -56.85 44.80 -17.54
C ILE A 637 -57.17 46.24 -17.98
N TYR A 638 -56.44 46.78 -18.96
CA TYR A 638 -56.67 48.11 -19.50
C TYR A 638 -58.09 48.27 -20.06
N LYS A 639 -58.56 47.29 -20.84
CA LYS A 639 -59.91 47.28 -21.40
C LYS A 639 -60.98 47.25 -20.31
N ASN A 640 -60.84 46.35 -19.34
CA ASN A 640 -61.77 46.25 -18.21
C ASN A 640 -61.77 47.51 -17.33
N ARG A 641 -60.61 48.15 -17.15
CA ARG A 641 -60.48 49.38 -16.37
C ARG A 641 -61.12 50.57 -17.11
N SER A 642 -60.93 50.65 -18.42
CA SER A 642 -61.56 51.65 -19.29
C SER A 642 -63.09 51.57 -19.23
N GLU A 643 -63.68 50.37 -19.22
CA GLU A 643 -65.14 50.23 -19.13
C GLU A 643 -65.69 50.62 -17.75
N LYS A 644 -65.00 50.26 -16.65
CA LYS A 644 -65.38 50.72 -15.30
C LYS A 644 -65.31 52.25 -15.14
N ILE A 645 -64.31 52.89 -15.76
CA ILE A 645 -64.15 54.36 -15.72
C ILE A 645 -65.29 55.07 -16.48
N LYS A 646 -65.77 54.49 -17.59
CA LYS A 646 -66.92 55.03 -18.33
C LYS A 646 -68.22 54.96 -17.52
N GLU A 647 -68.43 53.88 -16.76
CA GLU A 647 -69.62 53.73 -15.91
C GLU A 647 -69.62 54.71 -14.72
N GLN A 648 -68.46 54.95 -14.09
CA GLN A 648 -68.32 55.95 -13.03
C GLN A 648 -68.59 57.39 -13.50
N LYS A 649 -68.23 57.71 -14.75
CA LYS A 649 -68.53 59.02 -15.36
C LYS A 649 -70.03 59.24 -15.59
N ARG A 650 -70.78 58.17 -15.86
CA ARG A 650 -72.24 58.21 -16.08
C ARG A 650 -72.99 58.52 -14.79
N ILE A 651 -72.58 57.88 -13.68
CA ILE A 651 -73.13 58.08 -12.34
C ILE A 651 -72.82 59.48 -11.78
N LEU A 652 -71.68 60.07 -12.16
CA LEU A 652 -71.28 61.41 -11.72
C LEU A 652 -72.10 62.53 -12.40
N GLN A 653 -72.51 62.34 -13.66
CA GLN A 653 -73.33 63.32 -14.39
C GLN A 653 -74.80 63.35 -13.93
N GLU A 654 -75.33 62.24 -13.40
CA GLU A 654 -76.66 62.21 -12.80
C GLU A 654 -76.73 62.99 -11.48
N ARG A 655 -75.69 62.91 -10.62
CA ARG A 655 -75.65 63.65 -9.33
C ARG A 655 -75.47 65.16 -9.46
N VAL A 656 -74.82 65.64 -10.52
CA VAL A 656 -74.64 67.10 -10.76
C VAL A 656 -75.92 67.76 -11.27
N ARG A 657 -76.85 66.99 -11.85
CA ARG A 657 -78.14 67.49 -12.33
C ARG A 657 -79.15 67.70 -11.20
N GLU A 658 -79.10 66.88 -10.15
CA GLU A 658 -80.01 66.99 -8.98
C GLU A 658 -79.67 68.15 -8.03
N ALA A 659 -78.40 68.59 -7.95
CA ALA A 659 -77.98 69.71 -7.10
C ALA A 659 -78.15 71.10 -7.74
N THR A 660 -78.43 71.17 -9.04
CA THR A 660 -78.44 72.45 -9.80
C THR A 660 -79.85 73.08 -9.89
N ASP A 661 -80.91 72.35 -9.56
CA ASP A 661 -82.29 72.85 -9.57
C ASP A 661 -82.76 73.45 -8.23
N GLN A 662 -81.94 73.35 -7.16
CA GLN A 662 -82.32 73.81 -5.80
C GLN A 662 -81.93 75.27 -5.48
N VAL A 663 -81.15 75.95 -6.33
CA VAL A 663 -80.63 77.32 -6.07
C VAL A 663 -81.31 78.38 -6.96
N LYS A 664 -82.23 77.98 -7.84
CA LYS A 664 -82.91 78.88 -8.80
C LYS A 664 -84.21 79.51 -8.25
N SER A 665 -84.44 79.45 -6.94
CA SER A 665 -85.71 79.80 -6.29
C SER A 665 -85.56 80.68 -5.04
N GLN A 666 -84.58 81.59 -4.99
CA GLN A 666 -84.59 82.66 -3.99
C GLN A 666 -84.06 83.98 -4.59
N ASN A 667 -85.02 84.80 -5.03
CA ASN A 667 -85.04 86.26 -5.00
C ASN A 667 -83.85 87.01 -5.61
N ASP A 668 -83.99 87.80 -6.68
CA ASP A 668 -85.17 88.58 -7.12
C ASP A 668 -85.87 89.30 -5.97
N VAL A 669 -85.09 90.04 -5.18
CA VAL A 669 -85.55 91.26 -4.50
C VAL A 669 -84.46 92.31 -4.67
N LEU A 670 -84.85 93.42 -5.31
CA LEU A 670 -84.13 94.70 -5.45
C LEU A 670 -83.20 94.85 -6.67
N GLN A 671 -83.71 94.47 -7.84
CA GLN A 671 -83.77 95.51 -8.87
C GLN A 671 -84.75 96.60 -8.40
N GLU A 672 -84.37 97.86 -8.63
CA GLU A 672 -85.21 99.07 -8.58
C GLU A 672 -84.86 100.09 -7.49
N GLN A 673 -83.59 100.50 -7.42
CA GLN A 673 -83.23 101.91 -7.17
C GLN A 673 -82.11 102.36 -8.12
N SER A 674 -82.43 102.27 -9.41
CA SER A 674 -82.31 103.39 -10.35
C SER A 674 -81.19 104.40 -10.07
N ALA A 675 -80.11 104.25 -10.83
CA ALA A 675 -79.53 105.31 -11.67
C ALA A 675 -80.05 106.73 -11.40
N LYS A 676 -79.44 107.43 -10.44
CA LYS A 676 -79.43 108.89 -10.31
C LYS A 676 -78.51 109.32 -9.16
N LEU A 677 -77.18 109.24 -9.34
CA LEU A 677 -76.21 110.20 -8.79
C LEU A 677 -74.76 109.93 -9.25
N SER A 678 -74.51 109.77 -10.55
CA SER A 678 -73.14 109.66 -11.11
C SER A 678 -72.44 111.02 -11.29
N GLU A 679 -72.67 112.01 -10.44
CA GLU A 679 -72.03 113.32 -10.63
C GLU A 679 -71.70 114.04 -9.32
N ALA A 680 -71.17 113.29 -8.36
CA ALA A 680 -70.47 113.86 -7.22
C ALA A 680 -69.31 112.95 -6.79
N ILE A 681 -68.10 113.30 -7.29
CA ILE A 681 -66.83 113.21 -6.56
C ILE A 681 -66.25 111.78 -6.52
N ALA A 682 -65.55 111.22 -7.52
CA ALA A 682 -64.46 111.70 -8.38
C ALA A 682 -63.13 112.09 -7.69
N GLU A 683 -63.03 112.03 -6.35
CA GLU A 683 -61.75 112.30 -5.64
C GLU A 683 -61.28 111.17 -4.70
N THR A 684 -62.04 110.07 -4.55
CA THR A 684 -61.66 108.91 -3.72
C THR A 684 -61.04 107.75 -4.51
N ASN A 685 -61.14 107.77 -5.85
CA ASN A 685 -60.79 106.63 -6.71
C ASN A 685 -59.32 106.56 -7.16
N PHE A 686 -58.47 107.52 -6.81
CA PHE A 686 -57.06 107.48 -7.22
C PHE A 686 -56.23 106.49 -6.36
N ILE A 687 -56.46 106.42 -5.05
CA ILE A 687 -55.61 105.62 -4.15
C ILE A 687 -56.07 104.15 -4.00
N VAL A 688 -57.36 103.85 -4.14
CA VAL A 688 -57.83 102.44 -4.16
C VAL A 688 -57.33 101.71 -5.42
N LYS A 689 -57.14 102.43 -6.54
CA LYS A 689 -56.58 101.85 -7.76
C LYS A 689 -55.09 101.54 -7.63
N GLU A 690 -54.31 102.36 -6.93
CA GLU A 690 -52.89 102.11 -6.68
C GLU A 690 -52.66 100.88 -5.78
N ALA A 691 -53.49 100.70 -4.74
CA ALA A 691 -53.40 99.56 -3.83
C ALA A 691 -53.89 98.24 -4.46
N VAL A 692 -54.96 98.28 -5.27
CA VAL A 692 -55.58 97.06 -5.84
C VAL A 692 -54.91 96.63 -7.15
N ASN A 693 -54.47 97.56 -8.01
CA ASN A 693 -53.88 97.18 -9.32
C ASN A 693 -52.35 97.09 -9.31
N SER A 694 -51.65 97.83 -8.45
CA SER A 694 -50.17 97.87 -8.42
C SER A 694 -49.55 97.03 -7.31
N GLY A 695 -50.35 96.49 -6.38
CA GLY A 695 -49.87 95.75 -5.20
C GLY A 695 -49.09 96.59 -4.19
N ASN A 696 -49.12 97.93 -4.30
CA ASN A 696 -48.39 98.84 -3.40
C ASN A 696 -49.28 99.30 -2.25
N TYR A 697 -49.35 98.48 -1.20
CA TYR A 697 -50.12 98.73 0.01
C TYR A 697 -49.54 99.83 0.94
N GLN A 698 -48.39 100.43 0.60
CA GLN A 698 -47.80 101.55 1.36
C GLN A 698 -48.37 102.93 0.98
N ALA A 699 -49.22 103.02 -0.04
CA ALA A 699 -49.87 104.29 -0.41
C ALA A 699 -50.72 104.84 0.76
N ARG A 700 -50.70 106.17 0.97
CA ARG A 700 -51.45 106.86 2.02
C ARG A 700 -52.16 108.10 1.46
N ILE A 701 -53.34 108.41 1.99
CA ILE A 701 -54.09 109.64 1.67
C ILE A 701 -53.43 110.83 2.35
N GLU A 702 -53.17 111.91 1.62
CA GLU A 702 -52.56 113.16 2.11
C GLU A 702 -53.63 114.08 2.74
N ILE A 703 -53.44 114.48 4.01
CA ILE A 703 -54.51 115.03 4.87
C ILE A 703 -54.30 116.52 5.23
N GLN A 704 -53.24 117.16 4.73
CA GLN A 704 -52.77 118.46 5.24
C GLN A 704 -53.65 119.70 4.95
N ASN A 705 -54.69 119.61 4.10
CA ASN A 705 -55.61 120.74 3.81
C ASN A 705 -57.09 120.35 3.77
N LYS A 706 -57.52 119.31 4.51
CA LYS A 706 -58.92 118.86 4.55
C LYS A 706 -59.50 118.96 5.98
N GLU A 707 -60.71 119.51 6.11
CA GLU A 707 -61.44 119.64 7.38
C GLU A 707 -62.81 118.91 7.34
N GLY A 708 -63.29 118.49 8.51
CA GLY A 708 -64.55 117.76 8.68
C GLY A 708 -64.45 116.26 8.35
N GLU A 709 -65.58 115.63 8.03
CA GLU A 709 -65.75 114.19 7.79
C GLU A 709 -64.73 113.58 6.79
N TRP A 710 -64.21 114.36 5.84
CA TRP A 710 -63.20 113.90 4.88
C TRP A 710 -61.82 113.64 5.48
N LYS A 711 -61.45 114.33 6.56
CA LYS A 711 -60.22 114.04 7.31
C LYS A 711 -60.34 112.72 8.07
N ASN A 712 -61.48 112.51 8.75
CA ASN A 712 -61.78 111.26 9.46
C ASN A 712 -61.82 110.05 8.51
N LEU A 713 -62.40 110.22 7.30
CA LEU A 713 -62.40 109.18 6.29
C LEU A 713 -60.98 108.87 5.78
N GLY A 714 -60.15 109.90 5.53
CA GLY A 714 -58.76 109.73 5.12
C GLY A 714 -57.88 109.01 6.16
N GLU A 715 -58.03 109.37 7.44
CA GLU A 715 -57.33 108.73 8.55
C GLU A 715 -57.79 107.27 8.75
N SER A 716 -59.10 107.01 8.64
CA SER A 716 -59.66 105.65 8.78
C SER A 716 -59.22 104.72 7.66
N VAL A 717 -59.14 105.20 6.41
CA VAL A 717 -58.67 104.39 5.27
C VAL A 717 -57.17 104.11 5.39
N ASN A 718 -56.36 105.07 5.84
CA ASN A 718 -54.94 104.85 6.09
C ASN A 718 -54.68 103.83 7.22
N GLN A 719 -55.44 103.89 8.33
CA GLN A 719 -55.39 102.90 9.40
C GLN A 719 -55.82 101.50 8.92
N LEU A 720 -56.81 101.41 8.02
CA LEU A 720 -57.26 100.14 7.48
C LEU A 720 -56.17 99.49 6.62
N PHE A 721 -55.48 100.26 5.76
CA PHE A 721 -54.32 99.76 5.01
C PHE A 721 -53.16 99.34 5.90
N GLU A 722 -52.87 100.09 6.96
CA GLU A 722 -51.83 99.73 7.93
C GLU A 722 -52.16 98.43 8.67
N SER A 723 -53.44 98.24 9.06
CA SER A 723 -53.91 97.02 9.74
C SER A 723 -53.86 95.73 8.90
N ILE A 724 -53.80 95.85 7.56
CA ILE A 724 -53.72 94.70 6.64
C ILE A 724 -52.28 94.45 6.18
N LEU A 725 -51.46 95.49 6.06
CA LEU A 725 -50.12 95.36 5.47
C LEU A 725 -49.12 94.64 6.37
N GLU A 726 -49.07 95.00 7.66
CA GLU A 726 -48.11 94.42 8.60
C GLU A 726 -48.20 92.88 8.65
N PRO A 727 -49.40 92.27 8.80
CA PRO A 727 -49.49 90.82 8.84
C PRO A 727 -49.09 90.10 7.56
N PHE A 728 -49.39 90.69 6.40
CA PHE A 728 -49.01 90.07 5.12
C PHE A 728 -47.49 90.11 4.88
N GLN A 729 -46.80 91.15 5.36
CA GLN A 729 -45.34 91.22 5.26
C GLN A 729 -44.65 90.17 6.13
N GLU A 730 -45.12 89.97 7.37
CA GLU A 730 -44.57 88.92 8.24
C GLU A 730 -44.88 87.50 7.73
N ILE A 731 -46.05 87.26 7.16
CA ILE A 731 -46.35 85.97 6.51
C ILE A 731 -45.42 85.72 5.32
N ASN A 732 -45.19 86.72 4.46
CA ASN A 732 -44.28 86.57 3.30
C ASN A 732 -42.85 86.25 3.74
N LYS A 733 -42.35 86.89 4.80
CA LYS A 733 -41.03 86.62 5.35
C LYS A 733 -40.90 85.15 5.78
N ILE A 734 -41.91 84.61 6.47
CA ILE A 734 -41.92 83.20 6.88
C ILE A 734 -41.96 82.26 5.66
N VAL A 735 -42.75 82.59 4.63
CA VAL A 735 -42.82 81.81 3.39
C VAL A 735 -41.50 81.82 2.63
N ASP A 736 -40.79 82.95 2.59
CA ASP A 736 -39.46 83.04 1.99
C ASP A 736 -38.45 82.16 2.73
N HIS A 737 -38.44 82.21 4.07
CA HIS A 737 -37.62 81.31 4.89
C HIS A 737 -37.98 79.83 4.72
N LEU A 738 -39.28 79.50 4.62
CA LEU A 738 -39.76 78.15 4.33
C LEU A 738 -39.28 77.65 2.95
N SER A 739 -39.23 78.53 1.94
CA SER A 739 -38.81 78.18 0.58
C SER A 739 -37.34 77.77 0.47
N ILE A 740 -36.49 78.27 1.38
CA ILE A 740 -35.07 77.91 1.48
C ILE A 740 -34.81 76.83 2.54
N GLY A 741 -35.87 76.17 3.03
CA GLY A 741 -35.78 75.05 3.98
C GLY A 741 -35.60 75.45 5.44
N ASP A 742 -35.78 76.72 5.80
CA ASP A 742 -35.69 77.20 7.18
C ASP A 742 -37.05 77.13 7.87
N LEU A 743 -37.25 76.05 8.63
CA LEU A 743 -38.47 75.76 9.38
C LEU A 743 -38.46 76.37 10.79
N THR A 744 -37.52 77.27 11.11
CA THR A 744 -37.41 77.88 12.45
C THR A 744 -38.24 79.15 12.62
N GLN A 745 -38.65 79.79 11.53
CA GLN A 745 -39.39 81.06 11.59
C GLN A 745 -40.87 80.84 11.90
N ARG A 746 -41.45 81.72 12.72
CA ARG A 746 -42.87 81.69 13.12
C ARG A 746 -43.48 83.08 13.02
N TYR A 747 -44.80 83.11 12.88
CA TYR A 747 -45.55 84.35 12.96
C TYR A 747 -45.80 84.69 14.43
N ASP A 748 -45.10 85.70 14.95
CA ASP A 748 -45.12 86.11 16.36
C ASP A 748 -45.75 87.50 16.60
N ALA A 749 -46.28 88.14 15.56
CA ALA A 749 -46.94 89.46 15.66
C ALA A 749 -48.40 89.35 16.14
N GLU A 750 -48.95 90.41 16.77
CA GLU A 750 -50.33 90.42 17.26
C GLU A 750 -51.33 90.50 16.08
N ALA A 751 -51.93 89.37 15.70
CA ALA A 751 -52.97 89.30 14.66
C ALA A 751 -54.37 89.11 15.29
N LYS A 752 -55.42 89.55 14.60
CA LYS A 752 -56.82 89.40 15.05
C LYS A 752 -57.71 88.88 13.93
N GLY A 753 -58.70 88.07 14.28
CA GLY A 753 -59.72 87.58 13.33
C GLY A 753 -59.17 86.58 12.31
N ASP A 754 -59.48 86.75 11.01
CA ASP A 754 -59.08 85.80 9.97
C ASP A 754 -57.57 85.72 9.74
N VAL A 755 -56.84 86.80 10.02
CA VAL A 755 -55.37 86.86 9.89
C VAL A 755 -54.69 86.03 10.98
N GLU A 756 -55.23 86.06 12.21
CA GLU A 756 -54.76 85.20 13.31
C GLU A 756 -54.99 83.73 12.97
N ARG A 757 -56.15 83.39 12.40
CA ARG A 757 -56.42 82.03 11.92
C ARG A 757 -55.44 81.59 10.83
N LEU A 758 -55.07 82.48 9.90
CA LEU A 758 -54.09 82.19 8.85
C LEU A 758 -52.68 81.99 9.42
N ALA A 759 -52.24 82.87 10.32
CA ALA A 759 -50.95 82.77 11.01
C ALA A 759 -50.84 81.47 11.83
N ASN A 760 -51.87 81.13 12.60
CA ASN A 760 -51.91 79.89 13.38
C ASN A 760 -51.89 78.65 12.48
N ASN A 761 -52.62 78.65 11.37
CA ASN A 761 -52.57 77.54 10.40
C ASN A 761 -51.20 77.40 9.75
N LEU A 762 -50.52 78.51 9.44
CA LEU A 762 -49.18 78.50 8.87
C LEU A 762 -48.15 77.96 9.88
N ASN A 763 -48.16 78.46 11.11
CA ASN A 763 -47.31 77.96 12.19
C ASN A 763 -47.54 76.45 12.42
N HIS A 764 -48.80 76.00 12.48
CA HIS A 764 -49.13 74.57 12.59
C HIS A 764 -48.65 73.74 11.40
N ALA A 765 -48.69 74.26 10.17
CA ALA A 765 -48.15 73.56 9.02
C ALA A 765 -46.62 73.40 9.11
N ILE A 766 -45.91 74.43 9.58
CA ILE A 766 -44.47 74.39 9.81
C ILE A 766 -44.13 73.40 10.93
N ASP A 767 -44.90 73.37 12.02
CA ASP A 767 -44.70 72.42 13.12
C ASP A 767 -44.91 70.97 12.66
N ASN A 768 -45.94 70.70 11.86
CA ASN A 768 -46.18 69.37 11.31
C ASN A 768 -45.06 68.92 10.38
N LEU A 769 -44.54 69.82 9.54
CA LEU A 769 -43.40 69.53 8.65
C LEU A 769 -42.11 69.30 9.44
N SER A 770 -41.83 70.15 10.44
CA SER A 770 -40.65 70.01 11.28
C SER A 770 -40.71 68.71 12.08
N SER A 771 -41.86 68.38 12.67
CA SER A 771 -42.07 67.13 13.42
C SER A 771 -41.89 65.89 12.52
N LEU A 772 -42.46 65.91 11.32
CA LEU A 772 -42.31 64.80 10.36
C LEU A 772 -40.85 64.61 9.94
N LEU A 773 -40.11 65.68 9.65
CA LEU A 773 -38.70 65.59 9.26
C LEU A 773 -37.80 65.15 10.41
N THR A 774 -38.09 65.58 11.64
CA THR A 774 -37.39 65.07 12.84
C THR A 774 -37.64 63.57 13.03
N GLU A 775 -38.88 63.12 12.88
CA GLU A 775 -39.23 61.69 12.96
C GLU A 775 -38.52 60.87 11.88
N VAL A 776 -38.50 61.37 10.63
CA VAL A 776 -37.76 60.73 9.53
C VAL A 776 -36.26 60.66 9.85
N THR A 777 -35.67 61.72 10.40
CA THR A 777 -34.25 61.74 10.79
C THR A 777 -33.95 60.66 11.84
N ASN A 778 -34.80 60.56 12.87
CA ASN A 778 -34.64 59.57 13.93
C ASN A 778 -34.77 58.14 13.38
N GLN A 779 -35.74 57.88 12.51
CA GLN A 779 -35.92 56.57 11.88
C GLN A 779 -34.73 56.19 10.98
N VAL A 780 -34.21 57.14 10.20
CA VAL A 780 -33.02 56.91 9.35
C VAL A 780 -31.79 56.57 10.19
N LEU A 781 -31.58 57.23 11.33
CA LEU A 781 -30.47 56.92 12.26
C LEU A 781 -30.60 55.51 12.85
N VAL A 782 -31.80 55.09 13.25
CA VAL A 782 -32.05 53.73 13.76
C VAL A 782 -31.80 52.69 12.67
N ILE A 783 -32.31 52.91 11.45
CA ILE A 783 -32.11 51.98 10.32
C ILE A 783 -30.62 51.88 9.98
N LYS A 784 -29.88 52.99 9.99
CA LYS A 784 -28.43 53.00 9.73
C LYS A 784 -27.64 52.21 10.77
N SER A 785 -27.95 52.38 12.05
CA SER A 785 -27.34 51.59 13.13
C SER A 785 -27.63 50.10 12.96
N SER A 786 -28.90 49.73 12.77
CA SER A 786 -29.28 48.33 12.59
C SER A 786 -28.67 47.69 11.34
N SER A 787 -28.60 48.43 10.22
CA SER A 787 -27.96 47.97 8.99
C SER A 787 -26.47 47.69 9.18
N THR A 788 -25.78 48.51 9.98
CA THR A 788 -24.35 48.34 10.30
C THR A 788 -24.13 47.11 11.19
N ASP A 789 -24.96 46.91 12.20
CA ASP A 789 -24.91 45.72 13.07
C ASP A 789 -25.23 44.44 12.29
N MET A 790 -26.21 44.50 11.38
CA MET A 790 -26.56 43.40 10.48
C MET A 790 -25.43 43.06 9.50
N LEU A 791 -24.70 44.08 9.00
CA LEU A 791 -23.52 43.87 8.16
C LEU A 791 -22.42 43.12 8.91
N MET A 792 -22.08 43.57 10.12
CA MET A 792 -21.04 42.96 10.95
C MET A 792 -21.39 41.50 11.29
N THR A 793 -22.61 41.27 11.77
CA THR A 793 -23.12 39.92 12.08
C THR A 793 -23.10 39.04 10.82
N SER A 794 -23.37 39.63 9.65
CA SER A 794 -23.38 38.88 8.40
C SER A 794 -22.00 38.48 7.90
N GLU A 795 -20.98 39.32 8.11
CA GLU A 795 -19.60 39.00 7.79
C GLU A 795 -19.06 37.90 8.73
N GLU A 796 -19.41 37.94 10.02
CA GLU A 796 -19.08 36.86 10.98
C GLU A 796 -19.74 35.52 10.60
N MET A 797 -21.03 35.53 10.24
CA MET A 797 -21.72 34.32 9.77
C MET A 797 -21.08 33.74 8.50
N ASN A 798 -20.61 34.59 7.58
CA ASN A 798 -19.94 34.15 6.35
C ASN A 798 -18.60 33.45 6.65
N VAL A 799 -17.80 34.01 7.56
CA VAL A 799 -16.54 33.39 8.03
C VAL A 799 -16.82 32.04 8.69
N SER A 800 -17.79 31.99 9.61
CA SER A 800 -18.14 30.75 10.32
C SER A 800 -18.68 29.68 9.37
N THR A 801 -19.40 30.07 8.31
CA THR A 801 -19.85 29.14 7.25
C THR A 801 -18.66 28.56 6.47
N GLY A 802 -17.60 29.35 6.24
CA GLY A 802 -16.35 28.86 5.62
C GLY A 802 -15.59 27.86 6.50
N GLU A 803 -15.56 28.08 7.82
CA GLU A 803 -14.97 27.13 8.78
C GLU A 803 -15.77 25.82 8.85
N ILE A 804 -17.10 25.89 8.81
CA ILE A 804 -17.98 24.72 8.73
C ILE A 804 -17.71 23.92 7.45
N ALA A 805 -17.59 24.59 6.29
CA ALA A 805 -17.29 23.93 5.02
C ALA A 805 -15.92 23.21 5.05
N THR A 806 -14.92 23.84 5.66
CA THR A 806 -13.58 23.24 5.84
C THR A 806 -13.65 22.00 6.74
N SER A 807 -14.36 22.10 7.87
CA SER A 807 -14.57 20.98 8.80
C SER A 807 -15.31 19.81 8.15
N ILE A 808 -16.30 20.10 7.29
CA ILE A 808 -17.04 19.07 6.54
C ILE A 808 -16.14 18.37 5.53
N SER A 809 -15.26 19.11 4.84
CA SER A 809 -14.28 18.52 3.93
C SER A 809 -13.33 17.57 4.67
N GLU A 810 -12.84 17.97 5.84
CA GLU A 810 -12.02 17.11 6.69
C GLU A 810 -12.78 15.88 7.18
N MET A 811 -14.04 16.03 7.58
CA MET A 811 -14.88 14.94 8.07
C MET A 811 -15.23 13.93 6.97
N ASN A 812 -15.50 14.40 5.75
CA ASN A 812 -15.72 13.55 4.59
C ASN A 812 -14.45 12.78 4.22
N ARG A 813 -13.29 13.44 4.20
CA ARG A 813 -12.00 12.78 4.02
C ARG A 813 -11.74 11.72 5.10
N GLY A 814 -12.04 12.04 6.36
CA GLY A 814 -11.94 11.09 7.46
C GLY A 814 -12.84 9.86 7.30
N SER A 815 -14.07 10.03 6.81
CA SER A 815 -14.99 8.93 6.53
C SER A 815 -14.50 8.04 5.37
N GLN A 816 -13.98 8.65 4.29
CA GLN A 816 -13.36 7.91 3.19
C GLN A 816 -12.13 7.13 3.63
N ASP A 817 -11.28 7.74 4.47
CA ASP A 817 -10.12 7.05 5.06
C ASP A 817 -10.57 5.88 5.95
N GLN A 818 -11.67 6.00 6.69
CA GLN A 818 -12.25 4.90 7.47
C GLN A 818 -12.72 3.74 6.57
N LEU A 819 -13.40 4.02 5.46
CA LEU A 819 -13.82 2.99 4.50
C LEU A 819 -12.61 2.22 3.93
N VAL A 820 -11.55 2.95 3.53
CA VAL A 820 -10.30 2.33 3.05
C VAL A 820 -9.64 1.47 4.14
N LYS A 821 -9.67 1.91 5.40
CA LYS A 821 -9.13 1.13 6.53
C LYS A 821 -9.96 -0.12 6.81
N VAL A 822 -11.28 -0.06 6.66
CA VAL A 822 -12.15 -1.23 6.81
C VAL A 822 -11.88 -2.23 5.68
N ASP A 823 -11.70 -1.79 4.43
CA ASP A 823 -11.30 -2.68 3.33
C ASP A 823 -9.96 -3.38 3.59
N GLN A 824 -8.97 -2.62 4.09
CA GLN A 824 -7.67 -3.19 4.48
C GLN A 824 -7.81 -4.21 5.61
N ALA A 825 -8.66 -3.95 6.60
CA ALA A 825 -8.94 -4.86 7.70
C ALA A 825 -9.69 -6.12 7.23
N SER A 826 -10.63 -6.00 6.29
CA SER A 826 -11.35 -7.13 5.68
C SER A 826 -10.38 -8.09 4.97
N ALA A 827 -9.43 -7.56 4.20
CA ALA A 827 -8.40 -8.38 3.54
C ALA A 827 -7.50 -9.12 4.55
N LEU A 828 -7.15 -8.46 5.66
CA LEU A 828 -6.40 -9.09 6.75
C LEU A 828 -7.21 -10.18 7.46
N ILE A 829 -8.50 -9.95 7.71
CA ILE A 829 -9.40 -10.94 8.31
C ILE A 829 -9.57 -12.16 7.41
N GLU A 830 -9.72 -11.97 6.10
CA GLU A 830 -9.79 -13.08 5.15
C GLU A 830 -8.51 -13.93 5.20
N ALA A 831 -7.35 -13.28 5.29
CA ALA A 831 -6.07 -13.98 5.46
C ALA A 831 -6.00 -14.74 6.80
N VAL A 832 -6.49 -14.15 7.90
CA VAL A 832 -6.55 -14.80 9.23
C VAL A 832 -7.51 -16.00 9.21
N MET A 833 -8.68 -15.89 8.59
CA MET A 833 -9.63 -17.00 8.41
C MET A 833 -9.01 -18.15 7.62
N LYS A 834 -8.33 -17.83 6.52
CA LYS A 834 -7.63 -18.84 5.70
C LYS A 834 -6.49 -19.50 6.48
N PHE A 835 -5.76 -18.75 7.28
CA PHE A 835 -4.73 -19.27 8.15
C PHE A 835 -5.29 -20.18 9.25
N ALA A 836 -6.40 -19.77 9.90
CA ALA A 836 -7.08 -20.58 10.91
C ALA A 836 -7.59 -21.91 10.33
N ALA A 837 -8.17 -21.89 9.12
CA ALA A 837 -8.58 -23.09 8.40
C ALA A 837 -7.39 -24.02 8.12
N SER A 838 -6.27 -23.45 7.62
CA SER A 838 -5.05 -24.22 7.38
C SER A 838 -4.45 -24.80 8.66
N MET A 839 -4.46 -24.07 9.79
CA MET A 839 -4.01 -24.58 11.09
C MET A 839 -4.90 -25.73 11.57
N ARG A 840 -6.23 -25.61 11.40
CA ARG A 840 -7.17 -26.67 11.75
C ARG A 840 -6.87 -27.94 10.98
N ASP A 841 -6.68 -27.85 9.67
CA ASP A 841 -6.38 -29.02 8.83
C ASP A 841 -5.03 -29.66 9.19
N GLN A 842 -4.01 -28.86 9.49
CA GLN A 842 -2.73 -29.36 10.00
C GLN A 842 -2.88 -30.03 11.37
N ALA A 843 -3.66 -29.46 12.28
CA ALA A 843 -3.91 -30.02 13.60
C ALA A 843 -4.66 -31.35 13.51
N VAL A 844 -5.62 -31.49 12.58
CA VAL A 844 -6.26 -32.79 12.28
C VAL A 844 -5.23 -33.81 11.78
N SER A 845 -4.36 -33.42 10.85
CA SER A 845 -3.33 -34.33 10.34
C SER A 845 -2.34 -34.78 11.43
N ILE A 846 -1.94 -33.87 12.33
CA ILE A 846 -1.09 -34.18 13.48
C ILE A 846 -1.82 -35.09 14.46
N HIS A 847 -3.11 -34.81 14.74
CA HIS A 847 -3.95 -35.64 15.61
C HIS A 847 -4.01 -37.09 15.08
N ASP A 848 -4.31 -37.27 13.79
CA ASP A 848 -4.42 -38.61 13.20
C ASP A 848 -3.08 -39.36 13.18
N ALA A 849 -1.99 -38.67 12.86
CA ALA A 849 -0.65 -39.25 12.92
C ALA A 849 -0.24 -39.64 14.35
N ALA A 850 -0.55 -38.80 15.35
CA ALA A 850 -0.27 -39.10 16.75
C ALA A 850 -1.12 -40.28 17.25
N LYS A 851 -2.38 -40.37 16.83
CA LYS A 851 -3.25 -41.52 17.11
C LYS A 851 -2.66 -42.81 16.57
N GLN A 852 -2.26 -42.80 15.30
CA GLN A 852 -1.58 -43.93 14.68
C GLN A 852 -0.29 -44.30 15.44
N GLY A 853 0.50 -43.30 15.87
CA GLY A 853 1.70 -43.52 16.66
C GLY A 853 1.45 -44.18 18.03
N VAL A 854 0.33 -43.86 18.70
CA VAL A 854 -0.09 -44.56 19.93
C VAL A 854 -0.42 -46.02 19.63
N ASP A 855 -1.21 -46.26 18.59
CA ASP A 855 -1.66 -47.61 18.21
C ASP A 855 -0.46 -48.51 17.82
N GLU A 856 0.42 -48.03 16.96
CA GLU A 856 1.66 -48.74 16.56
C GLU A 856 2.58 -48.99 17.76
N SER A 857 2.69 -48.04 18.69
CA SER A 857 3.48 -48.23 19.90
C SER A 857 2.90 -49.31 20.82
N ASN A 858 1.57 -49.37 20.91
CA ASN A 858 0.88 -50.42 21.67
C ASN A 858 1.09 -51.80 21.04
N GLU A 859 1.02 -51.91 19.71
CA GLU A 859 1.36 -53.15 19.00
C GLU A 859 2.83 -53.56 19.19
N GLY A 860 3.75 -52.58 19.18
CA GLY A 860 5.16 -52.79 19.48
C GLY A 860 5.39 -53.33 20.89
N MET A 861 4.71 -52.76 21.91
CA MET A 861 4.75 -53.26 23.28
C MET A 861 4.25 -54.70 23.38
N ASN A 862 3.11 -55.02 22.76
CA ASN A 862 2.55 -56.37 22.75
C ASN A 862 3.49 -57.39 22.10
N SER A 863 4.20 -57.00 21.04
CA SER A 863 5.15 -57.87 20.34
C SER A 863 6.42 -58.11 21.16
N ILE A 864 6.93 -57.08 21.85
CA ILE A 864 8.07 -57.24 22.76
C ILE A 864 7.70 -58.05 24.00
N SER A 865 6.49 -57.90 24.54
CA SER A 865 6.03 -58.72 25.67
C SER A 865 6.05 -60.21 25.32
N ARG A 866 5.54 -60.58 24.14
CA ARG A 866 5.59 -61.97 23.65
C ARG A 866 7.03 -62.49 23.48
N LEU A 867 7.96 -61.64 23.04
CA LEU A 867 9.37 -61.99 22.95
C LEU A 867 10.01 -62.19 24.34
N ASP A 868 9.65 -61.38 25.34
CA ASP A 868 10.10 -61.56 26.72
C ASP A 868 9.63 -62.91 27.29
N ASP A 869 8.37 -63.27 27.05
CA ASP A 869 7.80 -64.56 27.45
C ASP A 869 8.56 -65.74 26.80
N SER A 870 8.82 -65.65 25.48
CA SER A 870 9.59 -66.69 24.76
C SER A 870 11.03 -66.80 25.29
N MET A 871 11.67 -65.69 25.64
CA MET A 871 13.02 -65.71 26.22
C MET A 871 13.04 -66.40 27.60
N GLN A 872 12.02 -66.19 28.43
CA GLN A 872 11.88 -66.90 29.71
C GLN A 872 11.68 -68.41 29.51
N GLU A 873 10.90 -68.79 28.51
CA GLU A 873 10.67 -70.20 28.19
C GLU A 873 11.98 -70.90 27.75
N ILE A 874 12.77 -70.27 26.88
CA ILE A 874 14.07 -70.81 26.43
C ILE A 874 15.05 -70.87 27.62
N LEU A 875 15.04 -69.89 28.52
CA LEU A 875 15.87 -69.91 29.73
C LEU A 875 15.54 -71.13 30.60
N ASN A 876 14.26 -71.43 30.82
CA ASN A 876 13.81 -72.60 31.57
C ASN A 876 14.24 -73.92 30.91
N TYR A 877 14.11 -74.04 29.59
CA TYR A 877 14.61 -75.21 28.85
C TYR A 877 16.13 -75.37 28.94
N SER A 878 16.88 -74.26 28.91
CA SER A 878 18.34 -74.26 29.08
C SER A 878 18.75 -74.78 30.46
N GLU A 879 18.07 -74.33 31.52
CA GLU A 879 18.30 -74.82 32.90
C GLU A 879 18.01 -76.32 33.04
N GLN A 880 16.92 -76.80 32.46
CA GLN A 880 16.58 -78.24 32.46
C GLN A 880 17.61 -79.07 31.69
N THR A 881 18.10 -78.55 30.56
CA THR A 881 19.16 -79.20 29.76
C THR A 881 20.47 -79.27 30.56
N ASN A 882 20.84 -78.20 31.26
CA ASN A 882 22.04 -78.18 32.10
C ASN A 882 21.97 -79.23 33.22
N ARG A 883 20.82 -79.36 33.90
CA ARG A 883 20.62 -80.42 34.92
C ARG A 883 20.75 -81.83 34.33
N SER A 884 20.26 -82.05 33.12
CA SER A 884 20.41 -83.34 32.43
C SER A 884 21.87 -83.65 32.12
N ILE A 885 22.65 -82.64 31.67
CA ILE A 885 24.09 -82.78 31.41
C ILE A 885 24.86 -83.05 32.70
N GLU A 886 24.54 -82.37 33.81
CA GLU A 886 25.14 -82.64 35.12
C GLU A 886 24.90 -84.09 35.56
N SER A 887 23.66 -84.60 35.37
CA SER A 887 23.35 -85.99 35.68
C SER A 887 24.14 -86.97 34.81
N LEU A 888 24.28 -86.71 33.50
CA LEU A 888 25.10 -87.51 32.59
C LEU A 888 26.58 -87.48 32.96
N SER A 889 27.10 -86.30 33.32
CA SER A 889 28.47 -86.14 33.81
C SER A 889 28.68 -86.98 35.07
N LYS A 890 27.72 -86.98 36.00
CA LYS A 890 27.81 -87.81 37.21
C LYS A 890 27.78 -89.31 36.90
N SER A 891 26.85 -89.75 36.05
CA SER A 891 26.76 -91.16 35.63
C SER A 891 28.03 -91.64 34.92
N SER A 892 28.63 -90.80 34.06
CA SER A 892 29.88 -91.15 33.38
C SER A 892 31.06 -91.31 34.36
N GLN A 893 31.16 -90.47 35.40
CA GLN A 893 32.16 -90.62 36.46
C GLN A 893 31.97 -91.92 37.25
N ASP A 894 30.72 -92.27 37.55
CA ASP A 894 30.41 -93.51 38.25
C ASP A 894 30.80 -94.73 37.40
N ILE A 895 30.57 -94.69 36.07
CA ILE A 895 31.05 -95.72 35.12
C ILE A 895 32.58 -95.83 35.14
N THR A 896 33.32 -94.71 35.09
CA THR A 896 34.79 -94.73 35.19
C THR A 896 35.25 -95.41 36.49
N SER A 897 34.57 -95.16 37.61
CA SER A 897 34.90 -95.80 38.89
C SER A 897 34.66 -97.32 38.85
N VAL A 898 33.56 -97.77 38.23
CA VAL A 898 33.28 -99.21 38.05
C VAL A 898 34.30 -99.87 37.13
N LEU A 899 34.66 -99.21 36.01
CA LEU A 899 35.65 -99.72 35.05
C LEU A 899 37.02 -99.92 35.71
N ARG A 900 37.45 -99.00 36.58
CA ARG A 900 38.69 -99.16 37.36
C ARG A 900 38.69 -100.41 38.22
N ILE A 901 37.56 -100.72 38.88
CA ILE A 901 37.41 -101.94 39.68
C ILE A 901 37.49 -103.19 38.79
N ILE A 902 36.82 -103.19 37.64
CA ILE A 902 36.87 -104.31 36.68
C ILE A 902 38.30 -104.52 36.17
N LYS A 903 39.03 -103.44 35.90
CA LYS A 903 40.45 -103.47 35.48
C LYS A 903 41.36 -104.07 36.56
N GLU A 904 41.14 -103.71 37.83
CA GLU A 904 41.86 -104.28 38.97
C GLU A 904 41.54 -105.78 39.15
N ILE A 905 40.27 -106.17 39.03
CA ILE A 905 39.85 -107.58 39.08
C ILE A 905 40.47 -108.36 37.92
N ALA A 906 40.44 -107.83 36.69
CA ALA A 906 41.06 -108.45 35.52
C ALA A 906 42.58 -108.60 35.71
N ALA A 907 43.27 -107.59 36.26
CA ALA A 907 44.70 -107.67 36.56
C ALA A 907 45.03 -108.72 37.63
N GLN A 908 44.24 -108.79 38.71
CA GLN A 908 44.38 -109.82 39.74
C GLN A 908 44.08 -111.22 39.19
N THR A 909 43.04 -111.36 38.37
CA THR A 909 42.65 -112.62 37.75
C THR A 909 43.74 -113.11 36.79
N ASN A 910 44.35 -112.21 36.01
CA ASN A 910 45.49 -112.50 35.14
C ASN A 910 46.72 -112.98 35.96
N LEU A 911 47.04 -112.30 37.08
CA LEU A 911 48.12 -112.71 38.01
C LEU A 911 47.86 -114.07 38.67
N LEU A 912 46.63 -114.33 39.13
CA LEU A 912 46.23 -115.60 39.71
C LEU A 912 46.28 -116.73 38.67
N ALA A 913 45.82 -116.47 37.45
CA ALA A 913 45.90 -117.42 36.34
C ALA A 913 47.36 -117.70 35.93
N LEU A 914 48.22 -116.68 35.93
CA LEU A 914 49.66 -116.84 35.67
C LEU A 914 50.33 -117.71 36.76
N ASN A 915 50.01 -117.48 38.03
CA ASN A 915 50.52 -118.30 39.13
C ASN A 915 50.03 -119.75 39.02
N ALA A 916 48.74 -119.96 38.70
CA ALA A 916 48.17 -121.29 38.48
C ALA A 916 48.80 -122.01 37.26
N ALA A 917 49.12 -121.28 36.19
CA ALA A 917 49.82 -121.82 35.02
C ALA A 917 51.27 -122.21 35.35
N ILE A 918 51.97 -121.43 36.18
CA ILE A 918 53.33 -121.74 36.67
C ILE A 918 53.33 -122.98 37.57
N GLU A 919 52.38 -123.09 38.51
CA GLU A 919 52.22 -124.30 39.34
C GLU A 919 51.83 -125.53 38.50
N ALA A 920 50.93 -125.38 37.52
CA ALA A 920 50.57 -126.45 36.60
C ALA A 920 51.76 -126.91 35.73
N ALA A 921 52.67 -126.00 35.35
CA ALA A 921 53.90 -126.33 34.63
C ALA A 921 54.92 -127.07 35.53
N GLN A 922 54.95 -126.80 36.84
CA GLN A 922 55.80 -127.52 37.81
C GLN A 922 55.30 -128.95 38.11
N ALA A 923 54.01 -129.24 37.89
CA ALA A 923 53.39 -130.53 38.17
C ALA A 923 53.57 -131.63 37.08
N GLY A 924 54.23 -131.34 35.95
CA GLY A 924 54.50 -132.32 34.89
C GLY A 924 53.23 -132.83 34.16
N ASP A 925 53.21 -134.09 33.70
CA ASP A 925 52.13 -134.65 32.85
C ASP A 925 50.72 -134.58 33.51
N ALA A 926 50.63 -134.50 34.83
CA ALA A 926 49.37 -134.35 35.56
C ALA A 926 48.78 -132.92 35.49
N GLY A 927 49.58 -131.91 35.12
CA GLY A 927 49.19 -130.48 35.11
C GLY A 927 48.67 -129.94 33.77
N ARG A 928 48.75 -130.71 32.68
CA ARG A 928 48.38 -130.23 31.31
C ARG A 928 46.96 -129.69 31.20
N GLY A 929 45.99 -130.32 31.86
CA GLY A 929 44.59 -129.85 31.84
C GLY A 929 44.39 -128.50 32.54
N PHE A 930 45.08 -128.28 33.66
CA PHE A 930 45.00 -127.02 34.42
C PHE A 930 45.74 -125.88 33.73
N SER A 931 46.84 -126.16 33.01
CA SER A 931 47.55 -125.14 32.23
C SER A 931 46.70 -124.56 31.08
N VAL A 932 45.86 -125.37 30.44
CA VAL A 932 44.96 -124.89 29.36
C VAL A 932 43.86 -123.99 29.93
N VAL A 933 43.26 -124.38 31.05
CA VAL A 933 42.22 -123.57 31.72
C VAL A 933 42.82 -122.27 32.27
N ALA A 934 44.01 -122.32 32.85
CA ALA A 934 44.71 -121.14 33.34
C ALA A 934 45.06 -120.17 32.21
N GLU A 935 45.55 -120.64 31.06
CA GLU A 935 45.83 -119.77 29.90
C GLU A 935 44.54 -119.19 29.29
N GLU A 936 43.43 -119.93 29.29
CA GLU A 936 42.14 -119.41 28.81
C GLU A 936 41.56 -118.34 29.75
N ILE A 937 41.66 -118.52 31.08
CA ILE A 937 41.30 -117.50 32.08
C ILE A 937 42.20 -116.26 31.93
N ARG A 938 43.50 -116.47 31.67
CA ARG A 938 44.48 -115.40 31.44
C ARG A 938 44.07 -114.55 30.22
N LYS A 939 43.74 -115.22 29.11
CA LYS A 939 43.29 -114.57 27.87
C LYS A 939 41.98 -113.81 28.07
N LEU A 940 40.99 -114.40 28.74
CA LEU A 940 39.73 -113.72 29.11
C LEU A 940 39.95 -112.48 29.99
N ALA A 941 40.90 -112.54 30.93
CA ALA A 941 41.26 -111.41 31.77
C ALA A 941 41.99 -110.30 30.98
N GLU A 942 42.87 -110.66 30.04
CA GLU A 942 43.54 -109.73 29.12
C GLU A 942 42.52 -109.06 28.16
N ASP A 943 41.58 -109.82 27.60
CA ASP A 943 40.51 -109.33 26.73
C ASP A 943 39.52 -108.44 27.49
N SER A 944 39.21 -108.77 28.75
CA SER A 944 38.41 -107.92 29.64
C SER A 944 39.11 -106.60 29.94
N LYS A 945 40.42 -106.63 30.21
CA LYS A 945 41.24 -105.42 30.42
C LYS A 945 41.30 -104.54 29.18
N ARG A 946 41.40 -105.15 27.99
CA ARG A 946 41.36 -104.43 26.71
C ARG A 946 40.00 -103.79 26.47
N SER A 947 38.92 -104.53 26.66
CA SER A 947 37.53 -104.04 26.51
C SER A 947 37.23 -102.90 27.49
N VAL A 948 37.73 -102.99 28.72
CA VAL A 948 37.65 -101.89 29.70
C VAL A 948 38.41 -100.66 29.21
N GLY A 949 39.59 -100.82 28.60
CA GLY A 949 40.34 -99.72 27.99
C GLY A 949 39.57 -99.00 26.88
N ASP A 950 38.93 -99.76 25.98
CA ASP A 950 38.12 -99.20 24.89
C ASP A 950 36.88 -98.44 25.44
N ILE A 951 36.24 -98.95 26.50
CA ILE A 951 35.11 -98.28 27.16
C ILE A 951 35.60 -97.04 27.95
N GLU A 952 36.76 -97.09 28.60
CA GLU A 952 37.37 -95.93 29.27
C GLU A 952 37.62 -94.78 28.29
N GLU A 953 38.09 -95.07 27.06
CA GLU A 953 38.30 -94.06 26.01
C GLU A 953 36.97 -93.44 25.53
N LEU A 954 35.93 -94.25 25.32
CA LEU A 954 34.59 -93.77 24.97
C LEU A 954 33.99 -92.90 26.09
N ILE A 955 34.10 -93.33 27.35
CA ILE A 955 33.59 -92.58 28.51
C ILE A 955 34.37 -91.28 28.71
N SER A 956 35.69 -91.28 28.50
CA SER A 956 36.50 -90.07 28.52
C SER A 956 36.07 -89.08 27.42
N THR A 957 35.67 -89.58 26.25
CA THR A 957 35.14 -88.75 25.16
C THR A 957 33.79 -88.15 25.54
N VAL A 958 32.87 -88.96 26.07
CA VAL A 958 31.57 -88.50 26.59
C VAL A 958 31.73 -87.46 27.70
N GLN A 959 32.68 -87.65 28.63
CA GLN A 959 32.98 -86.66 29.68
C GLN A 959 33.48 -85.34 29.11
N LYS A 960 34.34 -85.39 28.10
CA LYS A 960 34.83 -84.18 27.42
C LYS A 960 33.70 -83.45 26.69
N GLU A 961 32.92 -84.16 25.88
CA GLU A 961 31.81 -83.59 25.11
C GLU A 961 30.69 -83.04 26.01
N THR A 962 30.35 -83.74 27.10
CA THR A 962 29.38 -83.25 28.08
C THR A 962 29.86 -81.99 28.80
N SER A 963 31.15 -81.90 29.15
CA SER A 963 31.73 -80.69 29.73
C SER A 963 31.74 -79.51 28.76
N GLU A 964 32.08 -79.74 27.50
CA GLU A 964 32.05 -78.70 26.45
C GLU A 964 30.60 -78.23 26.20
N THR A 965 29.64 -79.16 26.15
CA THR A 965 28.21 -78.86 25.98
C THR A 965 27.65 -78.07 27.17
N ALA A 966 28.00 -78.42 28.41
CA ALA A 966 27.58 -77.67 29.60
C ALA A 966 28.00 -76.20 29.53
N ASN A 967 29.26 -75.93 29.14
CA ASN A 967 29.76 -74.57 28.98
C ASN A 967 29.00 -73.77 27.91
N LEU A 968 28.63 -74.41 26.80
CA LEU A 968 27.82 -73.78 25.74
C LEU A 968 26.41 -73.45 26.23
N VAL A 969 25.76 -74.35 26.98
CA VAL A 969 24.41 -74.15 27.54
C VAL A 969 24.40 -73.00 28.56
N VAL A 970 25.42 -72.91 29.43
CA VAL A 970 25.59 -71.78 30.35
C VAL A 970 25.79 -70.47 29.61
N SER A 971 26.64 -70.45 28.57
CA SER A 971 26.84 -69.26 27.73
C SER A 971 25.54 -68.83 27.02
N MET A 972 24.76 -69.79 26.52
CA MET A 972 23.45 -69.55 25.91
C MET A 972 22.47 -68.93 26.93
N GLY A 973 22.40 -69.48 28.15
CA GLY A 973 21.56 -68.94 29.23
C GLY A 973 21.91 -67.49 29.58
N ASN A 974 23.20 -67.16 29.65
CA ASN A 974 23.65 -65.77 29.86
C ASN A 974 23.23 -64.84 28.72
N LYS A 975 23.37 -65.26 27.45
CA LYS A 975 22.95 -64.47 26.29
C LYS A 975 21.44 -64.25 26.22
N ILE A 976 20.64 -65.24 26.60
CA ILE A 976 19.17 -65.11 26.69
C ILE A 976 18.78 -64.12 27.79
N LYS A 977 19.47 -64.16 28.94
CA LYS A 977 19.25 -63.21 30.03
C LYS A 977 19.60 -61.78 29.64
N ASP A 978 20.69 -61.58 28.90
CA ASP A 978 21.03 -60.27 28.30
C ASP A 978 19.94 -59.81 27.31
N GLY A 979 19.44 -60.73 26.48
CA GLY A 979 18.31 -60.50 25.58
C GLY A 979 17.04 -60.06 26.32
N GLY A 980 16.71 -60.72 27.43
CA GLY A 980 15.58 -60.35 28.30
C GLY A 980 15.74 -58.99 29.00
N ALA A 981 16.97 -58.54 29.25
CA ALA A 981 17.22 -57.18 29.74
C ALA A 981 17.02 -56.14 28.63
N ALA A 982 17.39 -56.47 27.39
CA ALA A 982 17.18 -55.63 26.23
C ALA A 982 15.69 -55.48 25.87
N THR A 983 14.91 -56.57 25.87
CA THR A 983 13.44 -56.54 25.64
C THR A 983 12.73 -55.63 26.64
N LYS A 984 13.06 -55.72 27.94
CA LYS A 984 12.51 -54.83 28.98
C LYS A 984 12.86 -53.36 28.76
N THR A 985 14.04 -53.08 28.21
CA THR A 985 14.46 -51.71 27.88
C THR A 985 13.65 -51.19 26.69
N SER A 986 13.47 -52.00 25.65
CA SER A 986 12.63 -51.66 24.50
C SER A 986 11.16 -51.46 24.89
N LEU A 987 10.62 -52.26 25.81
CA LEU A 987 9.25 -52.09 26.32
C LEU A 987 9.05 -50.72 26.97
N ARG A 988 10.00 -50.27 27.82
CA ARG A 988 9.97 -48.92 28.41
C ARG A 988 10.08 -47.83 27.36
N ALA A 989 10.87 -48.04 26.31
CA ALA A 989 10.99 -47.09 25.21
C ALA A 989 9.66 -46.91 24.46
N PHE A 990 8.99 -48.01 24.07
CA PHE A 990 7.67 -47.94 23.43
C PHE A 990 6.60 -47.34 24.36
N GLN A 991 6.64 -47.63 25.66
CA GLN A 991 5.73 -47.01 26.63
C GLN A 991 5.95 -45.48 26.72
N SER A 992 7.22 -45.03 26.71
CA SER A 992 7.55 -43.61 26.67
C SER A 992 7.10 -42.95 25.36
N ILE A 993 7.24 -43.63 24.21
CA ILE A 993 6.81 -43.14 22.91
C ILE A 993 5.28 -43.01 22.86
N SER A 994 4.55 -44.03 23.30
CA SER A 994 3.09 -44.03 23.41
C SER A 994 2.59 -42.88 24.29
N THR A 995 3.25 -42.63 25.43
CA THR A 995 2.93 -41.50 26.31
C THR A 995 3.13 -40.15 25.60
N LYS A 996 4.22 -39.99 24.84
CA LYS A 996 4.51 -38.76 24.09
C LYS A 996 3.54 -38.51 22.95
N TYR A 997 3.10 -39.55 22.24
CA TYR A 997 2.03 -39.41 21.27
C TYR A 997 0.69 -39.08 21.92
N GLY A 998 0.41 -39.61 23.12
CA GLY A 998 -0.74 -39.21 23.93
C GLY A 998 -0.73 -37.73 24.33
N ASP A 999 0.43 -37.20 24.73
CA ASP A 999 0.61 -35.76 24.99
C ASP A 999 0.33 -34.93 23.71
N THR A 1000 0.82 -35.41 22.57
CA THR A 1000 0.66 -34.75 21.26
C THR A 1000 -0.81 -34.72 20.82
N LEU A 1001 -1.56 -35.81 21.03
CA LEU A 1001 -3.00 -35.89 20.78
C LEU A 1001 -3.77 -34.81 21.57
N ASN A 1002 -3.48 -34.71 22.87
CA ASN A 1002 -4.13 -33.73 23.73
C ASN A 1002 -3.81 -32.27 23.30
N GLN A 1003 -2.58 -32.02 22.85
CA GLN A 1003 -2.19 -30.71 22.31
C GLN A 1003 -2.89 -30.41 20.98
N SER A 1004 -2.97 -31.36 20.06
CA SER A 1004 -3.70 -31.17 18.80
C SER A 1004 -5.19 -30.91 19.04
N ASP A 1005 -5.81 -31.58 20.01
CA ASP A 1005 -7.21 -31.33 20.41
C ASP A 1005 -7.42 -29.91 20.96
N GLN A 1006 -6.47 -29.41 21.75
CA GLN A 1006 -6.50 -28.03 22.25
C GLN A 1006 -6.37 -27.02 21.11
N ILE A 1007 -5.50 -27.29 20.13
CA ILE A 1007 -5.34 -26.45 18.94
C ILE A 1007 -6.63 -26.45 18.13
N LEU A 1008 -7.27 -27.60 17.91
CA LEU A 1008 -8.55 -27.68 17.19
C LEU A 1008 -9.63 -26.82 17.84
N LYS A 1009 -9.83 -26.95 19.15
CA LYS A 1009 -10.79 -26.13 19.90
C LYS A 1009 -10.45 -24.64 19.85
N ALA A 1010 -9.17 -24.29 19.96
CA ALA A 1010 -8.73 -22.91 19.86
C ALA A 1010 -8.98 -22.32 18.46
N THR A 1011 -8.76 -23.09 17.40
CA THR A 1011 -9.04 -22.65 16.02
C THR A 1011 -10.53 -22.49 15.75
N GLU A 1012 -11.38 -23.33 16.34
CA GLU A 1012 -12.84 -23.17 16.26
C GLU A 1012 -13.29 -21.87 16.96
N GLN A 1013 -12.83 -21.62 18.18
CA GLN A 1013 -13.13 -20.38 18.89
C GLN A 1013 -12.62 -19.15 18.14
N GLN A 1014 -11.40 -19.22 17.59
CA GLN A 1014 -10.83 -18.13 16.80
C GLN A 1014 -11.67 -17.82 15.55
N SER A 1015 -12.23 -18.84 14.90
CA SER A 1015 -13.10 -18.64 13.74
C SER A 1015 -14.41 -17.94 14.13
N GLU A 1016 -14.96 -18.25 15.30
CA GLU A 1016 -16.15 -17.59 15.84
C GLU A 1016 -15.86 -16.13 16.20
N ASP A 1017 -14.75 -15.86 16.90
CA ASP A 1017 -14.33 -14.52 17.29
C ASP A 1017 -14.09 -13.63 16.06
N VAL A 1018 -13.46 -14.18 15.02
CA VAL A 1018 -13.22 -13.46 13.76
C VAL A 1018 -14.53 -13.18 13.02
N SER A 1019 -15.49 -14.11 13.03
CA SER A 1019 -16.83 -13.86 12.48
C SER A 1019 -17.52 -12.67 13.18
N ASN A 1020 -17.42 -12.59 14.51
CA ASN A 1020 -17.98 -11.47 15.27
C ASN A 1020 -17.31 -10.13 14.90
N ILE A 1021 -16.00 -10.13 14.61
CA ILE A 1021 -15.29 -8.92 14.15
C ILE A 1021 -15.78 -8.48 12.77
N VAL A 1022 -16.08 -9.42 11.87
CA VAL A 1022 -16.66 -9.10 10.55
C VAL A 1022 -18.01 -8.38 10.71
N ASP A 1023 -18.87 -8.85 11.60
CA ASP A 1023 -20.16 -8.21 11.87
C ASP A 1023 -20.02 -6.78 12.43
N LEU A 1024 -19.05 -6.57 13.32
CA LEU A 1024 -18.68 -5.25 13.83
C LEU A 1024 -18.16 -4.34 12.71
N MET A 1025 -17.34 -4.85 11.79
CA MET A 1025 -16.84 -4.05 10.68
C MET A 1025 -17.94 -3.65 9.70
N ASN A 1026 -18.86 -4.56 9.38
CA ASN A 1026 -20.03 -4.21 8.57
C ASN A 1026 -20.85 -3.07 9.19
N SER A 1027 -20.95 -3.05 10.53
CA SER A 1027 -21.61 -1.94 11.24
C SER A 1027 -20.84 -0.62 11.11
N ILE A 1028 -19.50 -0.65 11.10
CA ILE A 1028 -18.65 0.54 10.88
C ILE A 1028 -18.80 1.07 9.45
N VAL A 1029 -18.89 0.19 8.44
CA VAL A 1029 -19.14 0.59 7.05
C VAL A 1029 -20.44 1.38 6.95
N VAL A 1030 -21.53 0.86 7.53
CA VAL A 1030 -22.83 1.54 7.52
C VAL A 1030 -22.74 2.92 8.17
N ILE A 1031 -22.06 3.05 9.33
CA ILE A 1031 -21.88 4.33 10.00
C ILE A 1031 -21.05 5.31 9.15
N ALA A 1032 -19.99 4.83 8.49
CA ALA A 1032 -19.15 5.66 7.62
C ALA A 1032 -19.92 6.15 6.38
N GLU A 1033 -20.74 5.28 5.76
CA GLU A 1033 -21.62 5.64 4.65
C GLU A 1033 -22.68 6.66 5.06
N GLU A 1034 -23.36 6.45 6.20
CA GLU A 1034 -24.32 7.41 6.75
C GLU A 1034 -23.66 8.75 7.08
N THR A 1035 -22.43 8.72 7.62
CA THR A 1035 -21.65 9.92 7.91
C THR A 1035 -21.26 10.66 6.63
N ALA A 1036 -20.86 9.94 5.58
CA ALA A 1036 -20.53 10.51 4.28
C ALA A 1036 -21.76 11.19 3.65
N ALA A 1037 -22.91 10.52 3.64
CA ALA A 1037 -24.18 11.08 3.16
C ALA A 1037 -24.60 12.32 3.98
N GLY A 1038 -24.45 12.26 5.31
CA GLY A 1038 -24.69 13.39 6.19
C GLY A 1038 -23.79 14.58 5.89
N THR A 1039 -22.49 14.35 5.66
CA THR A 1039 -21.55 15.43 5.30
C THR A 1039 -21.88 16.09 3.96
N GLU A 1040 -22.34 15.32 2.99
CA GLU A 1040 -22.71 15.83 1.67
C GLU A 1040 -23.94 16.74 1.75
N GLN A 1041 -24.94 16.35 2.54
CA GLN A 1041 -26.13 17.17 2.79
C GLN A 1041 -25.78 18.50 3.49
N VAL A 1042 -24.91 18.46 4.51
CA VAL A 1042 -24.48 19.68 5.23
C VAL A 1042 -23.58 20.55 4.36
N ALA A 1043 -22.74 19.96 3.49
CA ALA A 1043 -21.92 20.70 2.53
C ALA A 1043 -22.81 21.50 1.55
N SER A 1044 -23.83 20.84 1.01
CA SER A 1044 -24.82 21.49 0.13
C SER A 1044 -25.54 22.65 0.82
N SER A 1045 -26.02 22.42 2.05
CA SER A 1045 -26.68 23.47 2.84
C SER A 1045 -25.74 24.63 3.18
N SER A 1046 -24.46 24.35 3.44
CA SER A 1046 -23.45 25.37 3.72
C SER A 1046 -23.12 26.21 2.48
N ALA A 1047 -23.08 25.59 1.29
CA ALA A 1047 -22.91 26.29 0.02
C ALA A 1047 -24.10 27.21 -0.29
N GLU A 1048 -25.33 26.74 -0.08
CA GLU A 1048 -26.53 27.58 -0.22
C GLU A 1048 -26.53 28.76 0.77
N LEU A 1049 -26.14 28.51 2.02
CA LEU A 1049 -25.99 29.55 3.05
C LEU A 1049 -24.96 30.60 2.66
N ALA A 1050 -23.79 30.20 2.16
CA ALA A 1050 -22.74 31.13 1.74
C ALA A 1050 -23.22 32.06 0.60
N VAL A 1051 -23.88 31.51 -0.42
CA VAL A 1051 -24.47 32.29 -1.52
C VAL A 1051 -25.58 33.22 -1.02
N GLY A 1052 -26.43 32.73 -0.12
CA GLY A 1052 -27.46 33.55 0.53
C GLY A 1052 -26.87 34.70 1.35
N MET A 1053 -25.75 34.44 2.03
CA MET A 1053 -25.08 35.42 2.87
C MET A 1053 -24.43 36.54 2.06
N GLU A 1054 -23.82 36.21 0.93
CA GLU A 1054 -23.25 37.21 0.02
C GLU A 1054 -24.34 38.15 -0.53
N SER A 1055 -25.50 37.59 -0.90
CA SER A 1055 -26.66 38.38 -1.31
C SER A 1055 -27.20 39.27 -0.17
N TYR A 1056 -27.18 38.77 1.06
CA TYR A 1056 -27.62 39.50 2.25
C TYR A 1056 -26.68 40.65 2.62
N ILE A 1057 -25.37 40.42 2.57
CA ILE A 1057 -24.32 41.44 2.76
C ILE A 1057 -24.50 42.57 1.74
N GLN A 1058 -24.71 42.22 0.46
CA GLN A 1058 -24.92 43.22 -0.58
C GLN A 1058 -26.17 44.07 -0.33
N LYS A 1059 -27.29 43.45 0.05
CA LYS A 1059 -28.52 44.19 0.39
C LYS A 1059 -28.36 45.12 1.59
N ASN A 1060 -27.60 44.72 2.62
CA ASN A 1060 -27.31 45.60 3.76
C ASN A 1060 -26.42 46.78 3.35
N ARG A 1061 -25.47 46.60 2.43
CA ARG A 1061 -24.69 47.71 1.86
C ARG A 1061 -25.59 48.68 1.11
N ASP A 1062 -26.54 48.17 0.33
CA ASP A 1062 -27.50 49.00 -0.41
C ASP A 1062 -28.41 49.80 0.53
N VAL A 1063 -28.91 49.18 1.62
CA VAL A 1063 -29.71 49.87 2.65
C VAL A 1063 -28.91 50.99 3.32
N THR A 1064 -27.64 50.72 3.63
CA THR A 1064 -26.73 51.72 4.22
C THR A 1064 -26.57 52.92 3.28
N ALA A 1065 -26.33 52.68 1.99
CA ALA A 1065 -26.22 53.74 0.98
C ALA A 1065 -27.51 54.58 0.86
N ILE A 1066 -28.68 53.94 0.90
CA ILE A 1066 -29.98 54.63 0.88
C ILE A 1066 -30.16 55.51 2.12
N THR A 1067 -29.77 55.04 3.31
CA THR A 1067 -29.86 55.84 4.54
C THR A 1067 -28.92 57.04 4.52
N ASP A 1068 -27.74 56.93 3.90
CA ASP A 1068 -26.81 58.04 3.74
C ASP A 1068 -27.38 59.13 2.82
N GLU A 1069 -27.96 58.75 1.68
CA GLU A 1069 -28.62 59.69 0.76
C GLU A 1069 -29.82 60.40 1.41
N LEU A 1070 -30.64 59.67 2.18
CA LEU A 1070 -31.76 60.24 2.93
C LEU A 1070 -31.30 61.24 3.99
N THR A 1071 -30.22 60.93 4.71
CA THR A 1071 -29.63 61.82 5.72
C THR A 1071 -29.16 63.12 5.06
N GLU A 1072 -28.49 63.04 3.90
CA GLU A 1072 -28.02 64.21 3.16
C GLU A 1072 -29.18 65.11 2.73
N LYS A 1073 -30.29 64.54 2.23
CA LYS A 1073 -31.47 65.30 1.81
C LYS A 1073 -32.21 65.97 2.96
N VAL A 1074 -32.30 65.31 4.12
CA VAL A 1074 -32.97 65.89 5.30
C VAL A 1074 -32.14 67.01 5.92
N ASN A 1075 -30.81 66.91 5.89
CA ASN A 1075 -29.90 67.97 6.37
C ASN A 1075 -29.99 69.29 5.59
N GLN A 1076 -30.70 69.33 4.45
CA GLN A 1076 -30.98 70.57 3.73
C GLN A 1076 -32.01 71.45 4.43
N PHE A 1077 -32.76 70.93 5.40
CA PHE A 1077 -33.75 71.67 6.19
C PHE A 1077 -33.18 72.09 7.55
N LYS A 1078 -33.36 73.35 7.93
CA LYS A 1078 -33.10 73.81 9.30
C LYS A 1078 -34.36 73.58 10.13
N LEU A 1079 -34.31 72.55 10.97
CA LEU A 1079 -35.38 72.20 11.89
C LEU A 1079 -35.27 73.07 13.16
N SER A 1080 -36.41 73.48 13.71
CA SER A 1080 -36.44 74.06 15.05
C SER A 1080 -36.11 72.97 16.06
N SER A 1081 -35.11 73.22 16.91
CA SER A 1081 -34.65 72.28 17.95
C SER A 1081 -35.74 71.92 18.95
#